data_AF-A0A940L088-F1
#
_entry.id   AF-A0A940L088-F1
#
_cell.length_a   1.000
_cell.length_b   1.000
_cell.length_c   1.000
_cell.angle_alpha   90.00
_cell.angle_beta   90.00
_cell.angle_gamma   90.00
#
_symmetry.space_group_name_H-M   'P 1'
#
loop_
_entity.id
_entity.type
_entity.pdbx_description
1 polymer ?
#
loop_
_entity_poly.entity_id
_entity_poly.type
_entity_poly.pdbx_seq_one_letter_code
_entity_poly.pdbx_strand_id
1 'polypeptide(L)'
;MNVLRTLWRLLRIPFWIGLGFAIGFLVPYTFYLDREVRSRFDDLSWEYPSRVYARSLQLAPGLPLSAEALALELEAARYLDDAVARTPGTFHRDGARWTIARRAFIYLDGREREKRIAVTLAGGRVGELVDADSGAALASVRLEPARIATLYGTQQEDRRVVQLGEIPPLLLGGLQAVEDRDFKHHHGIDLGAILRAAWANLIAGRVVQGGSTLTQQLVKNLFLDRSQTLMRKLNEALLSLLIEARYDKRAILEAYVNEIFLGQQGGQAVHGFAAASEFYFGRDVRTLQAADIALLVGMVQGPSLYDPRRNPERALARRNLVLGMFRSTGLLDEASYAAAVKQPIGTAAQATLPRDRYPAFLDLVRRQLKQDYPDTELNSAGLAIHTTLAPSAQAMAEDAVDKALTGLGQRGDSVESAVVVTGARDGEVQAMIGSRNVDEPGFNRALDALRPIGSLVKPFVNLVALAQPQRYSLATPVDDTTVDMAQPNGQRWQPQNDDRQTHGQVLLIDALVRSFNLATVHLGLRVGVDRVRGFLQSFGLGREINPNPSLLLGAVELSPFDVARLYQYLAADGHAIPLRALRGVLDAQGRPLTRYAVKPGGGDYTTATRLVIYAMQQVAVSGTARSITEAGLGNLRAAGKTGTSDTQRDSWFAGFTGSTLAVAWVGRDDNKPTRLMGSTGALRIWIELMKRLPTAPLSVPQDGIERVWVSAEGKRSDSACSGARELPFASGYAPTDEEHCPLDQLKQFFGGDGG
;
A
#
# COMPACT_ATOMS: atom_id res chain seq x y z
N MET A 1 66.82 52.65 -16.90
CA MET A 1 66.21 52.96 -15.58
C MET A 1 65.03 53.95 -15.62
N ASN A 2 64.93 54.86 -16.59
CA ASN A 2 63.81 55.83 -16.67
C ASN A 2 62.48 55.24 -17.18
N VAL A 3 62.48 54.23 -18.04
CA VAL A 3 61.24 53.64 -18.58
C VAL A 3 60.40 52.93 -17.50
N LEU A 4 61.05 52.16 -16.60
CA LEU A 4 60.36 51.48 -15.50
C LEU A 4 59.72 52.43 -14.48
N ARG A 5 60.36 53.58 -14.19
CA ARG A 5 59.81 54.59 -13.25
C ARG A 5 58.58 55.29 -13.82
N THR A 6 58.56 55.55 -15.12
CA THR A 6 57.41 56.15 -15.80
C THR A 6 56.25 55.15 -15.93
N LEU A 7 56.55 53.88 -16.25
CA LEU A 7 55.57 52.81 -16.29
C LEU A 7 54.93 52.56 -14.90
N TRP A 8 55.74 52.57 -13.83
CA TRP A 8 55.25 52.41 -12.46
C TRP A 8 54.42 53.61 -12.00
N ARG A 9 54.73 54.85 -12.42
CA ARG A 9 53.89 56.02 -12.11
C ARG A 9 52.49 55.92 -12.73
N LEU A 10 52.36 55.30 -13.91
CA LEU A 10 51.08 55.04 -14.56
C LEU A 10 50.35 53.82 -13.98
N LEU A 11 51.09 52.77 -13.59
CA LEU A 11 50.53 51.52 -13.08
C LEU A 11 50.27 51.51 -11.56
N ARG A 12 50.89 52.38 -10.77
CA ARG A 12 50.75 52.37 -9.30
C ARG A 12 49.33 52.65 -8.83
N ILE A 13 48.62 53.58 -9.46
CA ILE A 13 47.25 53.94 -9.06
C ILE A 13 46.29 52.77 -9.33
N PRO A 14 46.24 52.18 -10.54
CA PRO A 14 45.42 50.99 -10.78
C PRO A 14 45.89 49.78 -9.95
N PHE A 15 47.18 49.66 -9.63
CA PHE A 15 47.69 48.63 -8.71
C PHE A 15 47.14 48.80 -7.29
N TRP A 16 47.20 50.00 -6.70
CA TRP A 16 46.67 50.26 -5.36
C TRP A 16 45.14 50.18 -5.30
N ILE A 17 44.43 50.60 -6.36
CA ILE A 17 42.98 50.40 -6.48
C ILE A 17 42.66 48.91 -6.56
N GLY A 18 43.39 48.15 -7.39
CA GLY A 18 43.22 46.70 -7.50
C GLY A 18 43.53 45.97 -6.18
N LEU A 19 44.59 46.38 -5.48
CA LEU A 19 44.95 45.84 -4.18
C LEU A 19 43.93 46.20 -3.10
N GLY A 20 43.42 47.44 -3.10
CA GLY A 20 42.34 47.89 -2.22
C GLY A 20 41.04 47.12 -2.46
N PHE A 21 40.69 46.84 -3.72
CA PHE A 21 39.54 46.00 -4.05
C PHE A 21 39.75 44.53 -3.65
N ALA A 22 40.95 43.99 -3.90
CA ALA A 22 41.29 42.62 -3.51
C ALA A 22 41.21 42.43 -2.00
N ILE A 23 41.78 43.34 -1.21
CA ILE A 23 41.79 43.26 0.26
C ILE A 23 40.44 43.66 0.86
N GLY A 24 39.81 44.72 0.35
CA GLY A 24 38.60 45.31 0.94
C GLY A 24 37.28 44.60 0.55
N PHE A 25 37.26 43.89 -0.57
CA PHE A 25 36.06 43.20 -1.06
C PHE A 25 36.30 41.72 -1.33
N LEU A 26 37.33 41.38 -2.11
CA LEU A 26 37.51 40.01 -2.60
C LEU A 26 37.89 39.03 -1.48
N VAL A 27 38.78 39.42 -0.55
CA VAL A 27 39.14 38.60 0.62
C VAL A 27 37.95 38.41 1.58
N PRO A 28 37.23 39.45 2.04
CA PRO A 28 36.02 39.28 2.84
C PRO A 28 34.96 38.42 2.13
N TYR A 29 34.78 38.60 0.83
CA TYR A 29 33.84 37.82 0.03
C TYR A 29 34.25 36.35 -0.07
N THR A 30 35.54 36.04 -0.26
CA THR A 30 36.03 34.65 -0.20
C THR A 30 35.82 34.02 1.16
N PHE A 31 36.00 34.76 2.25
CA PHE A 31 35.75 34.25 3.60
C PHE A 31 34.26 33.99 3.86
N TYR A 32 33.39 34.86 3.33
CA TYR A 32 31.95 34.65 3.34
C TYR A 32 31.58 33.36 2.59
N LEU A 33 32.07 33.20 1.34
CA LEU A 33 31.83 32.00 0.55
C LEU A 33 32.44 30.74 1.19
N ASP A 34 33.59 30.86 1.85
CA ASP A 34 34.22 29.76 2.58
C ASP A 34 33.37 29.30 3.77
N ARG A 35 32.77 30.24 4.50
CA ARG A 35 31.84 29.94 5.59
C ARG A 35 30.58 29.27 5.07
N GLU A 36 30.07 29.71 3.93
CA GLU A 36 28.94 29.08 3.24
C GLU A 36 29.29 27.65 2.80
N VAL A 37 30.48 27.43 2.22
CA VAL A 37 30.98 26.10 1.86
C VAL A 37 31.04 25.20 3.08
N ARG A 38 31.60 25.65 4.20
CA ARG A 38 31.66 24.86 5.43
C ARG A 38 30.29 24.52 5.95
N SER A 39 29.40 25.51 6.08
CA SER A 39 28.04 25.23 6.56
C SER A 39 27.34 24.21 5.66
N ARG A 40 27.39 24.36 4.35
CA ARG A 40 26.58 23.53 3.45
C ARG A 40 27.24 22.19 3.07
N PHE A 41 28.56 22.12 3.09
CA PHE A 41 29.34 20.92 2.76
C PHE A 41 29.68 20.09 4.01
N ASP A 42 29.93 20.72 5.17
CA ASP A 42 30.11 20.01 6.44
C ASP A 42 28.77 19.60 7.06
N ASP A 43 27.70 20.42 6.92
CA ASP A 43 26.30 20.00 7.21
C ASP A 43 25.68 19.23 6.05
N LEU A 44 26.48 18.47 5.28
CA LEU A 44 25.95 17.31 4.55
C LEU A 44 25.46 16.22 5.55
N SER A 45 24.75 16.62 6.59
CA SER A 45 23.80 15.80 7.32
C SER A 45 22.64 15.55 6.37
N TRP A 46 22.79 14.53 5.53
CA TRP A 46 21.80 14.15 4.55
C TRP A 46 20.46 13.89 5.27
N GLU A 47 19.46 14.74 5.04
CA GLU A 47 18.09 14.41 5.44
C GLU A 47 17.69 13.16 4.66
N TYR A 48 17.45 12.07 5.38
CA TYR A 48 17.03 10.82 4.78
C TYR A 48 15.51 10.84 4.74
N PRO A 49 14.89 10.80 3.55
CA PRO A 49 13.45 10.70 3.50
C PRO A 49 13.02 9.34 4.05
N SER A 50 11.98 9.32 4.87
CA SER A 50 11.47 8.07 5.41
C SER A 50 10.77 7.28 4.31
N ARG A 51 11.00 5.97 4.28
CA ARG A 51 10.50 5.06 3.24
C ARG A 51 9.38 4.22 3.81
N VAL A 52 8.29 4.12 3.07
CA VAL A 52 7.12 3.31 3.44
C VAL A 52 7.12 2.05 2.58
N TYR A 53 7.15 0.91 3.24
CA TYR A 53 7.16 -0.41 2.63
C TYR A 53 5.82 -1.11 2.83
N ALA A 54 5.37 -1.85 1.82
CA ALA A 54 4.25 -2.79 1.90
C ALA A 54 4.54 -3.92 2.91
N ARG A 55 3.58 -4.85 3.05
CA ARG A 55 3.84 -6.09 3.78
C ARG A 55 4.92 -6.93 3.08
N SER A 56 5.70 -7.65 3.86
CA SER A 56 6.52 -8.75 3.34
C SER A 56 5.65 -9.98 3.11
N LEU A 57 5.57 -10.46 1.87
CA LEU A 57 4.88 -11.72 1.54
C LEU A 57 5.66 -12.90 2.15
N GLN A 58 5.06 -13.56 3.14
CA GLN A 58 5.61 -14.80 3.70
C GLN A 58 5.05 -15.99 2.93
N LEU A 59 5.89 -16.61 2.12
CA LEU A 59 5.60 -17.85 1.41
C LEU A 59 5.79 -19.04 2.35
N ALA A 60 4.78 -19.89 2.42
CA ALA A 60 4.83 -21.15 3.15
C ALA A 60 3.89 -22.16 2.47
N PRO A 61 4.20 -23.47 2.49
CA PRO A 61 3.28 -24.50 1.99
C PRO A 61 1.88 -24.35 2.60
N GLY A 62 0.85 -24.45 1.75
CA GLY A 62 -0.56 -24.30 2.14
C GLY A 62 -1.10 -22.87 2.07
N LEU A 63 -0.26 -21.84 1.94
CA LEU A 63 -0.70 -20.44 1.80
C LEU A 63 -1.61 -20.27 0.56
N PRO A 64 -2.84 -19.73 0.69
CA PRO A 64 -3.63 -19.31 -0.45
C PRO A 64 -2.90 -18.25 -1.28
N LEU A 65 -2.55 -18.58 -2.52
CA LEU A 65 -1.79 -17.71 -3.42
C LEU A 65 -2.01 -18.14 -4.87
N SER A 66 -2.53 -17.23 -5.69
CA SER A 66 -2.67 -17.43 -7.13
C SER A 66 -1.41 -16.96 -7.87
N ALA A 67 -1.21 -17.47 -9.10
CA ALA A 67 -0.15 -17.02 -9.98
C ALA A 67 -0.24 -15.51 -10.28
N GLU A 68 -1.46 -15.00 -10.43
CA GLU A 68 -1.73 -13.57 -10.60
C GLU A 68 -1.34 -12.77 -9.36
N ALA A 69 -1.72 -13.21 -8.15
CA ALA A 69 -1.35 -12.54 -6.91
C ALA A 69 0.17 -12.50 -6.71
N LEU A 70 0.87 -13.62 -6.97
CA LEU A 70 2.33 -13.65 -6.88
C LEU A 70 2.99 -12.71 -7.91
N ALA A 71 2.47 -12.66 -9.14
CA ALA A 71 2.95 -11.73 -10.16
C ALA A 71 2.81 -10.27 -9.72
N LEU A 72 1.64 -9.89 -9.19
CA LEU A 72 1.39 -8.52 -8.69
C LEU A 72 2.32 -8.13 -7.53
N GLU A 73 2.61 -9.07 -6.62
CA GLU A 73 3.55 -8.85 -5.50
C GLU A 73 4.99 -8.65 -6.00
N LEU A 74 5.43 -9.49 -6.95
CA LEU A 74 6.76 -9.39 -7.56
C LEU A 74 6.90 -8.10 -8.39
N GLU A 75 5.88 -7.74 -9.16
CA GLU A 75 5.83 -6.50 -9.93
C GLU A 75 5.91 -5.27 -9.03
N ALA A 76 5.12 -5.25 -7.95
CA ALA A 76 5.17 -4.17 -6.96
C ALA A 76 6.55 -4.05 -6.32
N ALA A 77 7.23 -5.17 -6.04
CA ALA A 77 8.61 -5.24 -5.56
C ALA A 77 9.67 -5.08 -6.67
N ARG A 78 9.26 -4.69 -7.89
CA ARG A 78 10.14 -4.42 -9.04
C ARG A 78 11.05 -5.59 -9.41
N TYR A 79 10.53 -6.80 -9.33
CA TYR A 79 11.21 -7.97 -9.88
C TYR A 79 11.11 -7.97 -11.41
N LEU A 80 12.16 -8.42 -12.07
CA LEU A 80 12.22 -8.54 -13.53
C LEU A 80 12.25 -10.00 -13.95
N ASP A 81 11.58 -10.34 -15.05
CA ASP A 81 11.69 -11.68 -15.63
C ASP A 81 13.09 -11.86 -16.23
N ASP A 82 13.79 -12.91 -15.80
CA ASP A 82 15.09 -13.34 -16.29
C ASP A 82 15.04 -14.86 -16.45
N ALA A 83 15.47 -15.39 -17.59
CA ALA A 83 15.28 -16.80 -17.95
C ALA A 83 15.80 -17.81 -16.92
N VAL A 84 16.72 -17.41 -16.03
CA VAL A 84 17.31 -18.31 -15.02
C VAL A 84 17.15 -17.77 -13.59
N ALA A 85 16.64 -16.54 -13.42
CA ALA A 85 16.54 -15.84 -12.14
C ALA A 85 17.83 -15.98 -11.31
N ARG A 86 18.98 -15.59 -11.88
CA ARG A 86 20.28 -15.67 -11.17
C ARG A 86 20.58 -14.44 -10.34
N THR A 87 20.21 -13.27 -10.86
CA THR A 87 20.55 -11.99 -10.25
C THR A 87 19.49 -11.61 -9.21
N PRO A 88 19.86 -11.15 -8.00
CA PRO A 88 18.89 -10.68 -7.02
C PRO A 88 17.93 -9.63 -7.60
N GLY A 89 16.62 -9.79 -7.36
CA GLY A 89 15.57 -8.98 -7.96
C GLY A 89 15.07 -9.48 -9.30
N THR A 90 15.32 -10.74 -9.63
CA THR A 90 14.79 -11.39 -10.83
C THR A 90 13.97 -12.62 -10.50
N PHE A 91 13.05 -12.99 -11.39
CA PHE A 91 12.28 -14.20 -11.30
C PHE A 91 12.17 -14.87 -12.67
N HIS A 92 11.81 -16.15 -12.68
CA HIS A 92 11.45 -16.87 -13.88
C HIS A 92 10.22 -17.72 -13.59
N ARG A 93 9.29 -17.77 -14.54
CA ARG A 93 8.10 -18.62 -14.45
C ARG A 93 8.15 -19.70 -15.53
N ASP A 94 8.12 -20.95 -15.09
CA ASP A 94 7.92 -22.13 -15.93
C ASP A 94 6.63 -22.85 -15.50
N GLY A 95 5.54 -22.58 -16.21
CA GLY A 95 4.20 -23.07 -15.88
C GLY A 95 3.75 -22.66 -14.47
N ALA A 96 3.73 -23.65 -13.56
CA ALA A 96 3.35 -23.51 -12.16
C ALA A 96 4.55 -23.25 -11.21
N ARG A 97 5.78 -23.44 -11.70
CA ARG A 97 7.01 -23.27 -10.93
C ARG A 97 7.58 -21.87 -11.14
N TRP A 98 7.87 -21.19 -10.04
CA TRP A 98 8.45 -19.85 -10.01
C TRP A 98 9.80 -19.93 -9.34
N THR A 99 10.86 -19.57 -10.06
CA THR A 99 12.20 -19.39 -9.47
C THR A 99 12.40 -17.91 -9.20
N ILE A 100 12.72 -17.54 -7.96
CA ILE A 100 12.83 -16.14 -7.52
C ILE A 100 14.19 -15.95 -6.87
N ALA A 101 15.02 -15.06 -7.42
CA ALA A 101 16.25 -14.61 -6.78
C ALA A 101 15.94 -13.43 -5.86
N ARG A 102 15.69 -13.71 -4.60
CA ARG A 102 15.33 -12.71 -3.61
C ARG A 102 16.50 -11.81 -3.25
N ARG A 103 16.26 -10.51 -3.13
CA ARG A 103 17.23 -9.52 -2.65
C ARG A 103 17.54 -9.68 -1.16
N ALA A 104 18.71 -9.22 -0.73
CA ALA A 104 19.00 -9.01 0.68
C ALA A 104 18.16 -7.85 1.23
N PHE A 105 17.67 -7.98 2.46
CA PHE A 105 16.81 -6.96 3.06
C PHE A 105 16.90 -6.96 4.59
N ILE A 106 16.67 -5.79 5.21
CA ILE A 106 16.64 -5.63 6.67
C ILE A 106 15.17 -5.62 7.11
N TYR A 107 14.74 -6.69 7.78
CA TYR A 107 13.40 -6.82 8.34
C TYR A 107 13.37 -6.32 9.79
N LEU A 108 12.17 -6.22 10.36
CA LEU A 108 11.96 -5.81 11.76
C LEU A 108 12.74 -6.69 12.76
N ASP A 109 12.98 -7.95 12.43
CA ASP A 109 13.65 -8.98 13.23
C ASP A 109 15.11 -9.24 12.82
N GLY A 110 15.63 -8.58 11.79
CA GLY A 110 17.04 -8.67 11.40
C GLY A 110 17.28 -8.69 9.90
N ARG A 111 18.55 -8.75 9.52
CA ARG A 111 18.99 -8.77 8.13
C ARG A 111 18.98 -10.19 7.58
N GLU A 112 18.35 -10.37 6.41
CA GLU A 112 18.50 -11.59 5.61
C GLU A 112 19.31 -11.28 4.34
N ARG A 113 20.18 -12.23 3.94
CA ARG A 113 20.97 -12.15 2.70
C ARG A 113 20.14 -12.52 1.48
N GLU A 114 20.66 -12.30 0.28
CA GLU A 114 20.06 -12.80 -0.95
C GLU A 114 19.87 -14.33 -0.92
N LYS A 115 18.80 -14.81 -1.55
CA LYS A 115 18.47 -16.25 -1.59
C LYS A 115 17.71 -16.60 -2.85
N ARG A 116 18.03 -17.70 -3.52
CA ARG A 116 17.24 -18.22 -4.64
C ARG A 116 16.26 -19.27 -4.14
N ILE A 117 14.99 -19.08 -4.45
CA ILE A 117 13.90 -19.97 -4.03
C ILE A 117 13.12 -20.46 -5.23
N ALA A 118 12.58 -21.68 -5.15
CA ALA A 118 11.62 -22.18 -6.11
C ALA A 118 10.28 -22.46 -5.40
N VAL A 119 9.21 -21.90 -5.96
CA VAL A 119 7.85 -21.98 -5.45
C VAL A 119 6.99 -22.67 -6.50
N THR A 120 6.35 -23.77 -6.17
CA THR A 120 5.39 -24.43 -7.06
C THR A 120 3.97 -24.13 -6.59
N LEU A 121 3.18 -23.47 -7.42
CA LEU A 121 1.77 -23.17 -7.12
C LEU A 121 0.87 -24.30 -7.63
N ALA A 122 -0.01 -24.81 -6.78
CA ALA A 122 -0.95 -25.87 -7.13
C ALA A 122 -2.32 -25.60 -6.49
N GLY A 123 -3.40 -25.62 -7.28
CA GLY A 123 -4.76 -25.45 -6.77
C GLY A 123 -5.00 -24.12 -6.04
N GLY A 124 -4.39 -23.03 -6.49
CA GLY A 124 -4.56 -21.69 -5.89
C GLY A 124 -3.84 -21.49 -4.55
N ARG A 125 -2.84 -22.32 -4.25
CA ARG A 125 -2.00 -22.23 -3.05
C ARG A 125 -0.55 -22.56 -3.35
N VAL A 126 0.33 -22.23 -2.41
CA VAL A 126 1.72 -22.72 -2.41
C VAL A 126 1.72 -24.21 -2.12
N GLY A 127 2.08 -25.03 -3.11
CA GLY A 127 2.20 -26.48 -2.97
C GLY A 127 3.56 -26.88 -2.43
N GLU A 128 4.63 -26.40 -3.07
CA GLU A 128 6.00 -26.70 -2.71
C GLU A 128 6.82 -25.42 -2.59
N LEU A 129 7.73 -25.39 -1.61
CA LEU A 129 8.70 -24.31 -1.41
C LEU A 129 10.07 -24.93 -1.11
N VAL A 130 11.04 -24.67 -1.98
CA VAL A 130 12.42 -25.19 -1.85
C VAL A 130 13.46 -24.11 -2.08
N ASP A 131 14.65 -24.34 -1.56
CA ASP A 131 15.85 -23.61 -1.93
C ASP A 131 16.27 -24.01 -3.35
N ALA A 132 16.41 -23.03 -4.25
CA ALA A 132 16.62 -23.34 -5.67
C ALA A 132 18.05 -23.83 -5.97
N ASP A 133 19.01 -23.58 -5.08
CA ASP A 133 20.41 -23.95 -5.27
C ASP A 133 20.70 -25.33 -4.68
N SER A 134 20.14 -25.64 -3.50
CA SER A 134 20.34 -26.92 -2.80
C SER A 134 19.22 -27.94 -2.99
N GLY A 135 18.03 -27.51 -3.41
CA GLY A 135 16.83 -28.36 -3.51
C GLY A 135 16.17 -28.68 -2.15
N ALA A 136 16.68 -28.15 -1.04
CA ALA A 136 16.15 -28.43 0.29
C ALA A 136 14.77 -27.78 0.50
N ALA A 137 13.84 -28.52 1.12
CA ALA A 137 12.52 -27.99 1.48
C ALA A 137 12.63 -26.86 2.51
N LEU A 138 11.84 -25.81 2.31
CA LEU A 138 11.81 -24.65 3.19
C LEU A 138 10.43 -24.55 3.87
N ALA A 139 10.43 -24.39 5.19
CA ALA A 139 9.19 -24.22 5.96
C ALA A 139 8.51 -22.88 5.65
N SER A 140 9.28 -21.80 5.53
CA SER A 140 8.79 -20.51 5.05
C SER A 140 9.93 -19.64 4.52
N VAL A 141 9.60 -18.70 3.63
CA VAL A 141 10.49 -17.64 3.17
C VAL A 141 9.72 -16.34 3.02
N ARG A 142 10.30 -15.23 3.44
CA ARG A 142 9.75 -13.89 3.20
C ARG A 142 10.40 -13.27 1.97
N LEU A 143 9.58 -12.65 1.12
CA LEU A 143 10.03 -11.72 0.09
C LEU A 143 10.26 -10.35 0.70
N GLU A 144 11.23 -9.61 0.16
CA GLU A 144 11.40 -8.20 0.53
C GLU A 144 10.16 -7.40 0.12
N PRO A 145 9.70 -6.46 0.96
CA PRO A 145 8.48 -5.72 0.69
C PRO A 145 8.70 -4.68 -0.42
N ALA A 146 7.65 -4.43 -1.19
CA ALA A 146 7.61 -3.34 -2.15
C ALA A 146 7.70 -1.98 -1.45
N ARG A 147 8.45 -1.02 -2.00
CA ARG A 147 8.37 0.39 -1.58
C ARG A 147 7.10 1.00 -2.17
N ILE A 148 6.22 1.52 -1.32
CA ILE A 148 4.91 2.07 -1.73
C ILE A 148 4.85 3.59 -1.67
N ALA A 149 5.63 4.21 -0.78
CA ALA A 149 5.74 5.66 -0.69
C ALA A 149 7.08 6.07 -0.09
N THR A 150 7.37 7.37 -0.24
CA THR A 150 8.47 8.05 0.43
C THR A 150 7.86 9.28 1.10
N LEU A 151 8.06 9.44 2.41
CA LEU A 151 7.64 10.62 3.16
C LEU A 151 8.78 11.63 3.09
N TYR A 152 8.52 12.74 2.41
CA TYR A 152 9.48 13.82 2.21
C TYR A 152 9.30 14.91 3.25
N GLY A 153 10.40 15.57 3.61
CA GLY A 153 10.38 16.84 4.31
C GLY A 153 9.93 18.02 3.44
N THR A 154 10.26 19.22 3.89
CA THR A 154 9.88 20.48 3.23
C THR A 154 10.43 20.61 1.81
N GLN A 155 11.49 19.87 1.45
CA GLN A 155 12.00 19.74 0.10
C GLN A 155 11.70 18.33 -0.47
N GLN A 156 11.02 18.25 -1.62
CA GLN A 156 10.59 16.98 -2.24
C GLN A 156 11.71 16.33 -3.08
N GLU A 157 12.77 15.86 -2.44
CA GLU A 157 13.93 15.26 -3.11
C GLU A 157 14.10 13.79 -2.71
N ASP A 158 14.27 12.90 -3.71
CA ASP A 158 14.57 11.48 -3.48
C ASP A 158 16.08 11.24 -3.56
N ARG A 159 16.63 10.64 -2.48
CA ARG A 159 18.07 10.43 -2.28
C ARG A 159 18.33 9.06 -1.63
N ARG A 160 19.40 8.41 -2.07
CA ARG A 160 20.00 7.25 -1.39
C ARG A 160 21.50 7.49 -1.29
N VAL A 161 21.98 7.81 -0.09
CA VAL A 161 23.41 8.03 0.13
C VAL A 161 24.13 6.70 0.06
N VAL A 162 25.18 6.65 -0.74
CA VAL A 162 26.10 5.52 -0.86
C VAL A 162 27.51 6.02 -0.66
N GLN A 163 28.32 5.22 0.02
CA GLN A 163 29.73 5.53 0.18
C GLN A 163 30.44 5.30 -1.16
N LEU A 164 31.53 6.01 -1.42
CA LEU A 164 32.28 5.90 -2.66
C LEU A 164 32.74 4.46 -2.96
N GLY A 165 33.04 3.67 -1.92
CA GLY A 165 33.42 2.26 -2.04
C GLY A 165 32.28 1.32 -2.46
N GLU A 166 31.02 1.75 -2.34
CA GLU A 166 29.85 0.99 -2.78
C GLU A 166 29.50 1.26 -4.26
N ILE A 167 30.14 2.23 -4.89
CA ILE A 167 29.89 2.57 -6.30
C ILE A 167 30.68 1.64 -7.22
N PRO A 168 30.09 1.11 -8.31
CA PRO A 168 30.84 0.34 -9.31
C PRO A 168 32.05 1.12 -9.87
N PRO A 169 33.24 0.51 -9.96
CA PRO A 169 34.42 1.17 -10.52
C PRO A 169 34.19 1.73 -11.93
N LEU A 170 33.39 1.03 -12.74
CA LEU A 170 33.00 1.47 -14.08
C LEU A 170 32.21 2.79 -14.05
N LEU A 171 31.38 3.03 -13.03
CA LEU A 171 30.63 4.28 -12.91
C LEU A 171 31.57 5.45 -12.60
N LEU A 172 32.50 5.28 -11.64
CA LEU A 172 33.47 6.33 -11.29
C LEU A 172 34.44 6.63 -12.44
N GLY A 173 35.01 5.58 -13.03
CA GLY A 173 35.90 5.72 -14.19
C GLY A 173 35.15 6.32 -15.39
N GLY A 174 33.89 5.92 -15.58
CA GLY A 174 33.04 6.43 -16.65
C GLY A 174 32.71 7.91 -16.50
N LEU A 175 32.38 8.37 -15.29
CA LEU A 175 32.15 9.80 -15.02
C LEU A 175 33.39 10.64 -15.33
N GLN A 176 34.56 10.20 -14.88
CA GLN A 176 35.82 10.88 -15.18
C GLN A 176 36.10 10.86 -16.70
N ALA A 177 35.90 9.74 -17.38
CA ALA A 177 36.17 9.61 -18.82
C ALA A 177 35.26 10.53 -19.69
N VAL A 178 34.01 10.71 -19.27
CA VAL A 178 32.97 11.43 -20.03
C VAL A 178 32.90 12.90 -19.64
N GLU A 179 32.84 13.22 -18.35
CA GLU A 179 32.59 14.57 -17.84
C GLU A 179 33.89 15.33 -17.54
N ASP A 180 34.93 14.67 -17.02
CA ASP A 180 36.14 15.36 -16.53
C ASP A 180 37.39 14.46 -16.53
N ARG A 181 38.07 14.43 -17.70
CA ARG A 181 39.21 13.51 -17.94
C ARG A 181 40.44 13.82 -17.10
N ASP A 182 40.63 15.08 -16.72
CA ASP A 182 41.80 15.53 -15.95
C ASP A 182 41.47 15.78 -14.47
N PHE A 183 40.35 15.23 -14.00
CA PHE A 183 39.83 15.44 -12.64
C PHE A 183 40.85 15.25 -11.53
N LYS A 184 41.82 14.35 -11.72
CA LYS A 184 42.84 14.04 -10.70
C LYS A 184 43.91 15.12 -10.54
N HIS A 185 44.17 15.94 -11.54
CA HIS A 185 45.33 16.84 -11.58
C HIS A 185 44.97 18.32 -11.47
N HIS A 186 43.76 18.73 -11.86
CA HIS A 186 43.35 20.13 -11.73
C HIS A 186 42.82 20.45 -10.33
N HIS A 187 42.84 21.72 -9.93
CA HIS A 187 42.26 22.20 -8.67
C HIS A 187 40.94 22.92 -8.93
N GLY A 188 39.85 22.16 -9.15
CA GLY A 188 38.50 22.71 -9.41
C GLY A 188 38.25 23.34 -10.78
N ILE A 189 39.27 23.82 -11.48
CA ILE A 189 39.16 24.41 -12.81
C ILE A 189 40.20 23.78 -13.75
N ASP A 190 39.76 23.20 -14.86
CA ASP A 190 40.64 22.73 -15.93
C ASP A 190 40.84 23.84 -16.99
N LEU A 191 41.97 24.54 -16.89
CA LEU A 191 42.36 25.58 -17.86
C LEU A 191 42.54 25.01 -19.28
N GLY A 192 43.02 23.78 -19.41
CA GLY A 192 43.20 23.09 -20.69
C GLY A 192 41.87 22.77 -21.36
N ALA A 193 40.87 22.31 -20.59
CA ALA A 193 39.51 22.10 -21.08
C ALA A 193 38.83 23.41 -21.48
N ILE A 194 39.01 24.49 -20.70
CA ILE A 194 38.45 25.81 -21.02
C ILE A 194 39.03 26.33 -22.34
N LEU A 195 40.35 26.26 -22.52
CA LEU A 195 41.02 26.72 -23.74
C LEU A 195 40.59 25.89 -24.96
N ARG A 196 40.51 24.55 -24.83
CA ARG A 196 39.98 23.68 -25.89
C ARG A 196 38.56 24.02 -26.27
N ALA A 197 37.68 24.18 -25.27
CA ALA A 197 36.27 24.50 -25.49
C ALA A 197 36.12 25.88 -26.14
N ALA A 198 36.88 26.89 -25.69
CA ALA A 198 36.88 28.22 -26.30
C ALA A 198 37.30 28.18 -27.77
N TRP A 199 38.37 27.44 -28.10
CA TRP A 199 38.84 27.28 -29.47
C TRP A 199 37.81 26.56 -30.36
N ALA A 200 37.24 25.45 -29.88
CA ALA A 200 36.21 24.70 -30.61
C ALA A 200 34.93 25.53 -30.84
N ASN A 201 34.49 26.29 -29.83
CA ASN A 201 33.32 27.16 -29.92
C ASN A 201 33.54 28.34 -30.86
N LEU A 202 34.77 28.90 -30.90
CA LEU A 202 35.15 29.96 -31.84
C LEU A 202 35.09 29.47 -33.29
N ILE A 203 35.61 28.27 -33.56
CA ILE A 203 35.56 27.66 -34.90
C ILE A 203 34.11 27.34 -35.32
N ALA A 204 33.29 26.84 -34.40
CA ALA A 204 31.93 26.41 -34.70
C ALA A 204 30.88 27.53 -34.71
N GLY A 205 31.24 28.75 -34.29
CA GLY A 205 30.32 29.91 -34.21
C GLY A 205 29.16 29.75 -33.21
N ARG A 206 29.17 28.69 -32.40
CA ARG A 206 28.18 28.38 -31.36
C ARG A 206 28.83 27.56 -30.26
N VAL A 207 28.19 27.47 -29.09
CA VAL A 207 28.68 26.60 -28.01
C VAL A 207 28.46 25.14 -28.41
N VAL A 208 29.54 24.44 -28.75
CA VAL A 208 29.56 23.02 -29.14
C VAL A 208 30.14 22.14 -28.06
N GLN A 209 31.11 22.65 -27.28
CA GLN A 209 31.79 21.88 -26.24
C GLN A 209 31.80 22.64 -24.91
N GLY A 210 31.49 21.94 -23.82
CA GLY A 210 31.57 22.44 -22.46
C GLY A 210 32.94 22.14 -21.84
N GLY A 211 33.48 23.09 -21.08
CA GLY A 211 34.75 22.94 -20.34
C GLY A 211 34.56 22.98 -18.82
N SER A 212 33.39 22.57 -18.30
CA SER A 212 33.13 22.61 -16.85
C SER A 212 33.58 21.32 -16.18
N THR A 213 34.26 21.42 -15.03
CA THR A 213 34.76 20.28 -14.23
C THR A 213 33.65 19.64 -13.38
N LEU A 214 33.89 18.46 -12.83
CA LEU A 214 32.96 17.81 -11.89
C LEU A 214 32.70 18.70 -10.65
N THR A 215 33.74 19.34 -10.12
CA THR A 215 33.63 20.26 -8.97
C THR A 215 32.76 21.47 -9.31
N GLN A 216 32.92 22.04 -10.51
CA GLN A 216 32.07 23.14 -10.98
C GLN A 216 30.60 22.74 -11.13
N GLN A 217 30.35 21.53 -11.64
CA GLN A 217 29.00 20.99 -11.72
C GLN A 217 28.39 20.76 -10.33
N LEU A 218 29.16 20.25 -9.36
CA LEU A 218 28.73 20.09 -7.98
C LEU A 218 28.33 21.44 -7.36
N VAL A 219 29.19 22.45 -7.50
CA VAL A 219 28.93 23.81 -7.01
C VAL A 219 27.65 24.39 -7.61
N LYS A 220 27.45 24.20 -8.92
CA LYS A 220 26.26 24.68 -9.63
C LYS A 220 24.97 24.08 -9.05
N ASN A 221 24.98 22.82 -8.64
CA ASN A 221 23.80 22.16 -8.07
C ASN A 221 23.61 22.50 -6.59
N LEU A 222 24.71 22.57 -5.81
CA LEU A 222 24.62 22.84 -4.38
C LEU A 222 24.36 24.31 -4.06
N PHE A 223 25.08 25.26 -4.65
CA PHE A 223 25.14 26.64 -4.11
C PHE A 223 24.47 27.71 -4.94
N LEU A 224 24.26 27.47 -6.23
CA LEU A 224 23.92 28.53 -7.19
C LEU A 224 22.53 28.35 -7.78
N ASP A 225 21.87 29.47 -8.08
CA ASP A 225 20.59 29.48 -8.77
C ASP A 225 20.72 29.13 -10.26
N ARG A 226 19.59 28.92 -10.94
CA ARG A 226 19.56 28.57 -12.38
C ARG A 226 19.84 29.77 -13.33
N SER A 227 20.23 30.94 -12.82
CA SER A 227 20.45 32.13 -13.67
C SER A 227 21.64 31.95 -14.61
N GLN A 228 21.65 32.51 -15.82
CA GLN A 228 22.81 32.40 -16.74
C GLN A 228 23.62 33.71 -16.78
N THR A 229 24.19 34.12 -15.65
CA THR A 229 25.01 35.34 -15.56
C THR A 229 26.51 35.05 -15.49
N LEU A 230 27.33 35.98 -16.02
CA LEU A 230 28.81 35.91 -15.91
C LEU A 230 29.26 35.93 -14.43
N MET A 231 28.56 36.68 -13.58
CA MET A 231 28.83 36.73 -12.14
C MET A 231 28.59 35.38 -11.46
N ARG A 232 27.55 34.64 -11.87
CA ARG A 232 27.34 33.26 -11.39
C ARG A 232 28.52 32.36 -11.77
N LYS A 233 29.03 32.46 -13.00
CA LYS A 233 30.15 31.62 -13.45
C LYS A 233 31.47 31.95 -12.72
N LEU A 234 31.68 33.22 -12.36
CA LEU A 234 32.79 33.62 -11.49
C LEU A 234 32.66 33.01 -10.09
N ASN A 235 31.47 33.07 -9.49
CA ASN A 235 31.21 32.45 -8.19
C ASN A 235 31.37 30.92 -8.24
N GLU A 236 30.94 30.28 -9.33
CA GLU A 236 31.13 28.84 -9.56
C GLU A 236 32.61 28.47 -9.56
N ALA A 237 33.43 29.24 -10.26
CA ALA A 237 34.89 29.04 -10.30
C ALA A 237 35.53 29.22 -8.92
N LEU A 238 35.16 30.27 -8.19
CA LEU A 238 35.73 30.59 -6.87
C LEU A 238 35.34 29.55 -5.82
N LEU A 239 34.06 29.16 -5.76
CA LEU A 239 33.57 28.10 -4.89
C LEU A 239 34.22 26.75 -5.22
N SER A 240 34.45 26.44 -6.51
CA SER A 240 35.13 25.20 -6.91
C SER A 240 36.56 25.14 -6.39
N LEU A 241 37.29 26.26 -6.46
CA LEU A 241 38.64 26.36 -5.89
C LEU A 241 38.63 26.21 -4.36
N LEU A 242 37.65 26.80 -3.67
CA LEU A 242 37.51 26.70 -2.22
C LEU A 242 37.20 25.26 -1.77
N ILE A 243 36.29 24.56 -2.45
CA ILE A 243 35.98 23.15 -2.17
C ILE A 243 37.22 22.28 -2.37
N GLU A 244 37.93 22.44 -3.48
CA GLU A 244 39.14 21.67 -3.81
C GLU A 244 40.34 21.95 -2.91
N ALA A 245 40.39 23.12 -2.28
CA ALA A 245 41.40 23.44 -1.29
C ALA A 245 41.11 22.80 0.08
N ARG A 246 39.86 22.43 0.35
CA ARG A 246 39.41 21.90 1.66
C ARG A 246 39.19 20.40 1.68
N TYR A 247 38.59 19.87 0.63
CA TYR A 247 38.15 18.49 0.57
C TYR A 247 39.00 17.73 -0.43
N ASP A 248 39.28 16.47 -0.13
CA ASP A 248 40.00 15.62 -1.04
C ASP A 248 39.12 15.22 -2.24
N LYS A 249 39.77 14.77 -3.32
CA LYS A 249 39.08 14.35 -4.55
C LYS A 249 38.05 13.25 -4.31
N ARG A 250 38.24 12.42 -3.26
CA ARG A 250 37.32 11.35 -2.90
C ARG A 250 36.03 11.92 -2.31
N ALA A 251 36.10 12.85 -1.36
CA ALA A 251 34.92 13.50 -0.80
C ALA A 251 34.14 14.27 -1.87
N ILE A 252 34.83 14.94 -2.80
CA ILE A 252 34.17 15.66 -3.90
C ILE A 252 33.42 14.70 -4.83
N LEU A 253 34.04 13.58 -5.20
CA LEU A 253 33.36 12.55 -6.01
C LEU A 253 32.18 11.93 -5.26
N GLU A 254 32.34 11.65 -3.97
CA GLU A 254 31.27 11.10 -3.14
C GLU A 254 30.08 12.05 -3.03
N ALA A 255 30.32 13.33 -2.80
CA ALA A 255 29.29 14.36 -2.83
C ALA A 255 28.64 14.44 -4.22
N TYR A 256 29.43 14.43 -5.29
CA TYR A 256 28.93 14.49 -6.66
C TYR A 256 27.99 13.33 -7.01
N VAL A 257 28.38 12.08 -6.71
CA VAL A 257 27.56 10.91 -7.05
C VAL A 257 26.26 10.84 -6.26
N ASN A 258 26.17 11.52 -5.12
CA ASN A 258 24.97 11.57 -4.29
C ASN A 258 24.09 12.80 -4.58
N GLU A 259 24.64 13.89 -5.14
CA GLU A 259 23.93 15.16 -5.33
C GLU A 259 23.41 15.40 -6.75
N ILE A 260 24.07 14.82 -7.75
CA ILE A 260 23.76 15.16 -9.15
C ILE A 260 22.30 14.86 -9.51
N PHE A 261 21.61 15.86 -10.06
CA PHE A 261 20.24 15.68 -10.56
C PHE A 261 20.25 14.76 -11.77
N LEU A 262 19.49 13.66 -11.73
CA LEU A 262 19.44 12.64 -12.78
C LEU A 262 18.04 12.40 -13.33
N GLY A 263 17.00 12.93 -12.71
CA GLY A 263 15.65 12.77 -13.22
C GLY A 263 14.60 13.50 -12.41
N GLN A 264 13.41 13.62 -12.97
CA GLN A 264 12.24 14.20 -12.31
C GLN A 264 11.07 13.22 -12.40
N GLN A 265 10.26 13.16 -11.35
CA GLN A 265 8.93 12.59 -11.41
C GLN A 265 7.91 13.51 -10.74
N GLY A 266 6.99 14.09 -11.53
CA GLY A 266 6.02 15.05 -11.00
C GLY A 266 6.74 16.22 -10.30
N GLY A 267 6.42 16.45 -9.03
CA GLY A 267 7.10 17.45 -8.18
C GLY A 267 8.43 16.98 -7.57
N GLN A 268 8.81 15.71 -7.70
CA GLN A 268 9.97 15.12 -7.04
C GLN A 268 11.21 15.08 -7.93
N ALA A 269 12.33 15.54 -7.38
CA ALA A 269 13.64 15.48 -8.04
C ALA A 269 14.42 14.23 -7.57
N VAL A 270 15.04 13.52 -8.52
CA VAL A 270 15.86 12.33 -8.26
C VAL A 270 17.33 12.74 -8.29
N HIS A 271 17.97 12.70 -7.12
CA HIS A 271 19.36 13.12 -6.92
C HIS A 271 20.25 11.92 -6.59
N GLY A 272 21.38 11.85 -7.28
CA GLY A 272 22.40 10.83 -7.10
C GLY A 272 22.15 9.52 -7.85
N PHE A 273 23.24 8.79 -8.11
CA PHE A 273 23.22 7.58 -8.95
C PHE A 273 22.50 6.41 -8.29
N ALA A 274 22.55 6.29 -6.97
CA ALA A 274 21.86 5.21 -6.28
C ALA A 274 20.33 5.37 -6.33
N ALA A 275 19.82 6.59 -6.13
CA ALA A 275 18.40 6.88 -6.31
C ALA A 275 17.99 6.71 -7.78
N ALA A 276 18.80 7.20 -8.73
CA ALA A 276 18.55 7.04 -10.16
C ALA A 276 18.56 5.56 -10.61
N SER A 277 19.41 4.74 -10.02
CA SER A 277 19.48 3.29 -10.27
C SER A 277 18.18 2.59 -9.89
N GLU A 278 17.67 2.88 -8.68
CA GLU A 278 16.38 2.37 -8.23
C GLU A 278 15.23 2.92 -9.08
N PHE A 279 15.31 4.20 -9.44
CA PHE A 279 14.30 4.91 -10.21
C PHE A 279 14.10 4.35 -11.62
N TYR A 280 15.19 4.23 -12.39
CA TYR A 280 15.14 3.81 -13.79
C TYR A 280 15.13 2.29 -13.96
N PHE A 281 15.81 1.56 -13.08
CA PHE A 281 16.06 0.13 -13.26
C PHE A 281 15.50 -0.76 -12.14
N GLY A 282 15.06 -0.21 -11.01
CA GLY A 282 14.61 -1.02 -9.85
C GLY A 282 15.72 -1.88 -9.24
N ARG A 283 16.98 -1.48 -9.44
CA ARG A 283 18.18 -2.24 -9.07
C ARG A 283 19.09 -1.42 -8.16
N ASP A 284 19.87 -2.13 -7.35
CA ASP A 284 20.93 -1.52 -6.58
C ASP A 284 22.05 -1.05 -7.53
N VAL A 285 22.62 0.13 -7.27
CA VAL A 285 23.68 0.72 -8.10
C VAL A 285 24.86 -0.23 -8.29
N ARG A 286 25.15 -1.08 -7.30
CA ARG A 286 26.22 -2.10 -7.33
C ARG A 286 26.00 -3.20 -8.37
N THR A 287 24.75 -3.41 -8.76
CA THR A 287 24.34 -4.48 -9.68
C THR A 287 24.09 -4.01 -11.10
N LEU A 288 24.31 -2.72 -11.37
CA LEU A 288 24.11 -2.16 -12.71
C LEU A 288 25.10 -2.71 -13.71
N GLN A 289 24.60 -2.95 -14.92
CA GLN A 289 25.43 -3.38 -16.03
C GLN A 289 26.04 -2.19 -16.77
N ALA A 290 27.02 -2.45 -17.64
CA ALA A 290 27.72 -1.40 -18.38
C ALA A 290 26.78 -0.50 -19.20
N ALA A 291 25.74 -1.08 -19.80
CA ALA A 291 24.73 -0.32 -20.56
C ALA A 291 23.92 0.64 -19.65
N ASP A 292 23.54 0.19 -18.46
CA ASP A 292 22.76 0.98 -17.49
C ASP A 292 23.61 2.12 -16.91
N ILE A 293 24.88 1.82 -16.56
CA ILE A 293 25.86 2.81 -16.11
C ILE A 293 26.09 3.87 -17.19
N ALA A 294 26.31 3.46 -18.44
CA ALA A 294 26.52 4.39 -19.55
C ALA A 294 25.30 5.30 -19.79
N LEU A 295 24.08 4.79 -19.56
CA LEU A 295 22.87 5.60 -19.66
C LEU A 295 22.86 6.67 -18.57
N LEU A 296 23.04 6.31 -17.29
CA LEU A 296 23.04 7.27 -16.19
C LEU A 296 24.14 8.33 -16.34
N VAL A 297 25.36 7.93 -16.71
CA VAL A 297 26.46 8.87 -16.98
C VAL A 297 26.11 9.79 -18.14
N GLY A 298 25.51 9.25 -19.21
CA GLY A 298 25.08 10.04 -20.36
C GLY A 298 24.00 11.07 -20.03
N MET A 299 23.17 10.81 -19.03
CA MET A 299 22.07 11.67 -18.59
C MET A 299 22.54 12.88 -17.77
N VAL A 300 23.72 12.84 -17.14
CA VAL A 300 24.29 13.95 -16.35
C VAL A 300 24.28 15.28 -17.11
N GLN A 301 24.66 15.26 -18.40
CA GLN A 301 24.69 16.46 -19.24
C GLN A 301 23.30 17.09 -19.46
N GLY A 302 22.24 16.27 -19.45
CA GLY A 302 20.88 16.71 -19.73
C GLY A 302 19.83 15.71 -19.26
N PRO A 303 19.55 15.66 -17.94
CA PRO A 303 18.71 14.61 -17.34
C PRO A 303 17.32 14.51 -17.96
N SER A 304 16.66 15.65 -18.20
CA SER A 304 15.34 15.71 -18.83
C SER A 304 15.37 15.45 -20.34
N LEU A 305 16.48 15.78 -21.02
CA LEU A 305 16.63 15.62 -22.47
C LEU A 305 16.88 14.16 -22.86
N TYR A 306 17.68 13.47 -22.04
CA TYR A 306 18.04 12.07 -22.22
C TYR A 306 17.22 11.14 -21.32
N ASP A 307 16.10 11.61 -20.75
CA ASP A 307 15.18 10.76 -19.99
C ASP A 307 14.62 9.66 -20.91
N PRO A 308 14.95 8.38 -20.68
CA PRO A 308 14.55 7.29 -21.56
C PRO A 308 13.04 7.06 -21.62
N ARG A 309 12.29 7.56 -20.62
CA ARG A 309 10.81 7.43 -20.57
C ARG A 309 10.12 8.43 -21.49
N ARG A 310 10.76 9.57 -21.75
CA ARG A 310 10.23 10.64 -22.60
C ARG A 310 10.87 10.62 -23.99
N ASN A 311 12.16 10.31 -24.06
CA ASN A 311 12.97 10.39 -25.28
C ASN A 311 13.86 9.14 -25.44
N PRO A 312 13.28 7.94 -25.65
CA PRO A 312 14.04 6.69 -25.67
C PRO A 312 15.13 6.66 -26.76
N GLU A 313 14.86 7.20 -27.95
CA GLU A 313 15.85 7.22 -29.05
C GLU A 313 17.07 8.09 -28.72
N ARG A 314 16.85 9.27 -28.13
CA ARG A 314 17.95 10.17 -27.70
C ARG A 314 18.76 9.55 -26.58
N ALA A 315 18.08 8.93 -25.61
CA ALA A 315 18.71 8.20 -24.53
C ALA A 315 19.59 7.06 -25.07
N LEU A 316 19.10 6.32 -26.07
CA LEU A 316 19.82 5.20 -26.69
C LEU A 316 21.09 5.68 -27.40
N ALA A 317 20.95 6.72 -28.22
CA ALA A 317 22.09 7.31 -28.94
C ALA A 317 23.13 7.86 -27.95
N ARG A 318 22.69 8.53 -26.88
CA ARG A 318 23.58 9.08 -25.85
C ARG A 318 24.29 7.98 -25.06
N ARG A 319 23.58 6.94 -24.65
CA ARG A 319 24.15 5.76 -23.99
C ARG A 319 25.22 5.10 -24.86
N ASN A 320 24.94 4.87 -26.14
CA ASN A 320 25.88 4.23 -27.05
C ASN A 320 27.12 5.09 -27.30
N LEU A 321 26.98 6.42 -27.33
CA LEU A 321 28.12 7.34 -27.36
C LEU A 321 29.02 7.15 -26.13
N VAL A 322 28.43 7.08 -24.93
CA VAL A 322 29.16 6.87 -23.68
C VAL A 322 29.84 5.48 -23.65
N LEU A 323 29.16 4.43 -24.11
CA LEU A 323 29.77 3.10 -24.27
C LEU A 323 30.99 3.13 -25.19
N GLY A 324 30.93 3.90 -26.28
CA GLY A 324 32.07 4.12 -27.18
C GLY A 324 33.23 4.82 -26.47
N MET A 325 32.95 5.77 -25.58
CA MET A 325 33.96 6.42 -24.75
C MET A 325 34.59 5.43 -23.76
N PHE A 326 33.80 4.57 -23.12
CA PHE A 326 34.31 3.53 -22.21
C PHE A 326 35.27 2.58 -22.92
N ARG A 327 34.92 2.16 -24.14
CA ARG A 327 35.81 1.37 -25.01
C ARG A 327 37.11 2.11 -25.31
N SER A 328 37.02 3.36 -25.80
CA SER A 328 38.21 4.13 -26.22
C SER A 328 39.18 4.46 -25.08
N THR A 329 38.69 4.44 -23.84
CA THR A 329 39.47 4.71 -22.63
C THR A 329 39.93 3.42 -21.93
N GLY A 330 39.60 2.25 -22.48
CA GLY A 330 39.99 0.96 -21.90
C GLY A 330 39.16 0.53 -20.68
N LEU A 331 38.08 1.23 -20.36
CA LEU A 331 37.15 0.85 -19.27
C LEU A 331 36.26 -0.34 -19.64
N LEU A 332 36.12 -0.63 -20.93
CA LEU A 332 35.31 -1.72 -21.46
C LEU A 332 36.05 -2.39 -22.62
N ASP A 333 36.11 -3.73 -22.62
CA ASP A 333 36.66 -4.49 -23.75
C ASP A 333 35.70 -4.55 -24.96
N GLU A 334 36.21 -5.01 -26.11
CA GLU A 334 35.43 -5.06 -27.35
C GLU A 334 34.19 -5.97 -27.24
N ALA A 335 34.33 -7.12 -26.58
CA ALA A 335 33.25 -8.10 -26.45
C ALA A 335 32.10 -7.56 -25.59
N SER A 336 32.44 -6.96 -24.45
CA SER A 336 31.50 -6.34 -23.53
C SER A 336 30.85 -5.10 -24.14
N TYR A 337 31.60 -4.31 -24.93
CA TYR A 337 31.04 -3.19 -25.70
C TYR A 337 30.00 -3.69 -26.71
N ALA A 338 30.33 -4.70 -27.52
CA ALA A 338 29.42 -5.25 -28.51
C ALA A 338 28.15 -5.83 -27.89
N ALA A 339 28.26 -6.46 -26.71
CA ALA A 339 27.11 -6.95 -25.94
C ALA A 339 26.26 -5.79 -25.39
N ALA A 340 26.88 -4.79 -24.77
CA ALA A 340 26.20 -3.65 -24.14
C ALA A 340 25.45 -2.77 -25.16
N VAL A 341 25.99 -2.58 -26.36
CA VAL A 341 25.31 -1.80 -27.43
C VAL A 341 24.05 -2.50 -27.92
N LYS A 342 24.05 -3.84 -27.99
CA LYS A 342 22.88 -4.66 -28.39
C LYS A 342 21.80 -4.75 -27.32
N GLN A 343 22.15 -4.47 -26.05
CA GLN A 343 21.18 -4.47 -24.97
C GLN A 343 20.14 -3.36 -25.21
N PRO A 344 18.84 -3.66 -25.19
CA PRO A 344 17.81 -2.62 -25.25
C PRO A 344 17.95 -1.70 -24.02
N ILE A 345 17.32 -0.52 -24.05
CA ILE A 345 17.24 0.28 -22.83
C ILE A 345 16.39 -0.51 -21.84
N GLY A 346 17.05 -1.10 -20.85
CA GLY A 346 16.45 -1.89 -19.78
C GLY A 346 15.72 -1.03 -18.75
N THR A 347 15.15 0.11 -19.15
CA THR A 347 14.18 0.77 -18.29
C THR A 347 13.03 -0.20 -18.10
N ALA A 348 12.60 -0.40 -16.86
CA ALA A 348 11.34 -1.08 -16.61
C ALA A 348 10.30 -0.46 -17.57
N ALA A 349 9.58 -1.29 -18.34
CA ALA A 349 8.61 -0.83 -19.34
C ALA A 349 7.55 0.14 -18.73
N GLN A 350 7.53 0.26 -17.40
CA GLN A 350 6.88 1.28 -16.60
C GLN A 350 7.81 1.80 -15.47
N ALA A 351 8.88 2.54 -15.82
CA ALA A 351 9.69 3.32 -14.86
C ALA A 351 8.91 4.57 -14.36
N THR A 352 7.68 4.36 -13.91
CA THR A 352 6.98 5.26 -13.00
C THR A 352 7.42 4.88 -11.60
N LEU A 353 7.98 5.79 -10.79
CA LEU A 353 7.89 5.59 -9.34
C LEU A 353 6.40 5.41 -9.03
N PRO A 354 6.05 4.50 -8.12
CA PRO A 354 4.72 4.53 -7.53
C PRO A 354 4.51 5.93 -6.93
N ARG A 355 3.77 6.80 -7.62
CA ARG A 355 3.40 8.12 -7.08
C ARG A 355 2.42 7.82 -5.96
N ASP A 356 2.81 8.01 -4.69
CA ASP A 356 1.98 7.75 -3.50
C ASP A 356 0.94 6.66 -3.77
N ARG A 357 1.41 5.49 -4.23
CA ARG A 357 0.53 4.41 -4.69
C ARG A 357 -0.34 4.14 -3.49
N TYR A 358 -1.66 4.23 -3.68
CA TYR A 358 -2.65 4.01 -2.62
C TYR A 358 -2.79 5.19 -1.63
N PRO A 359 -3.21 6.39 -2.08
CA PRO A 359 -3.33 7.58 -1.24
C PRO A 359 -4.26 7.37 -0.03
N ALA A 360 -5.35 6.60 -0.20
CA ALA A 360 -6.27 6.27 0.88
C ALA A 360 -5.61 5.45 2.00
N PHE A 361 -4.77 4.48 1.64
CA PHE A 361 -4.01 3.68 2.62
C PHE A 361 -2.93 4.52 3.31
N LEU A 362 -2.23 5.37 2.57
CA LEU A 362 -1.19 6.25 3.11
C LEU A 362 -1.76 7.27 4.10
N ASP A 363 -2.99 7.72 3.91
CA ASP A 363 -3.70 8.55 4.91
C ASP A 363 -3.89 7.79 6.24
N LEU A 364 -4.31 6.52 6.21
CA LEU A 364 -4.37 5.69 7.42
C LEU A 364 -2.99 5.52 8.08
N VAL A 365 -1.95 5.24 7.29
CA VAL A 365 -0.56 5.13 7.78
C VAL A 365 -0.13 6.41 8.50
N ARG A 366 -0.36 7.58 7.88
CA ARG A 366 -0.03 8.88 8.48
C ARG A 366 -0.80 9.13 9.78
N ARG A 367 -2.10 8.83 9.84
CA ARG A 367 -2.91 8.98 11.05
C ARG A 367 -2.44 8.08 12.20
N GLN A 368 -1.99 6.86 11.92
CA GLN A 368 -1.45 5.96 12.94
C GLN A 368 -0.04 6.37 13.39
N LEU A 369 0.84 6.76 12.47
CA LEU A 369 2.20 7.22 12.81
C LEU A 369 2.19 8.47 13.68
N LYS A 370 1.27 9.41 13.43
CA LYS A 370 1.12 10.66 14.20
C LYS A 370 0.80 10.46 15.68
N GLN A 371 0.41 9.26 16.09
CA GLN A 371 0.17 8.93 17.49
C GLN A 371 1.48 8.79 18.26
N ASP A 372 2.54 8.32 17.59
CA ASP A 372 3.82 7.96 18.21
C ASP A 372 4.99 8.84 17.76
N TYR A 373 4.90 9.48 16.58
CA TYR A 373 5.99 10.25 15.97
C TYR A 373 5.54 11.65 15.56
N PRO A 374 6.32 12.71 15.86
CA PRO A 374 6.06 14.05 15.35
C PRO A 374 6.37 14.14 13.85
N ASP A 375 5.68 15.04 13.14
CA ASP A 375 5.85 15.22 11.68
C ASP A 375 7.29 15.54 11.28
N THR A 376 8.07 16.20 12.15
CA THR A 376 9.48 16.51 11.89
C THR A 376 10.35 15.25 11.78
N GLU A 377 10.13 14.27 12.66
CA GLU A 377 10.91 13.02 12.68
C GLU A 377 10.54 12.11 11.52
N LEU A 378 9.26 12.05 11.16
CA LEU A 378 8.78 11.28 10.02
C LEU A 378 9.41 11.72 8.69
N ASN A 379 9.82 12.98 8.58
CA ASN A 379 10.25 13.57 7.33
C ASN A 379 11.77 13.60 7.12
N SER A 380 12.57 13.55 8.20
CA SER A 380 14.03 13.73 8.11
C SER A 380 14.87 12.63 8.79
N ALA A 381 14.25 11.71 9.53
CA ALA A 381 14.99 10.69 10.29
C ALA A 381 15.39 9.42 9.50
N GLY A 382 15.03 9.32 8.22
CA GLY A 382 15.39 8.16 7.38
C GLY A 382 14.73 6.86 7.81
N LEU A 383 13.51 6.93 8.32
CA LEU A 383 12.82 5.78 8.89
C LEU A 383 12.44 4.79 7.80
N ALA A 384 12.55 3.49 8.07
CA ALA A 384 11.92 2.46 7.27
C ALA A 384 10.62 2.00 7.95
N ILE A 385 9.49 2.45 7.41
CA ILE A 385 8.15 2.19 7.92
C ILE A 385 7.61 0.93 7.25
N HIS A 386 7.39 -0.12 8.02
CA HIS A 386 6.82 -1.38 7.55
C HIS A 386 5.31 -1.40 7.76
N THR A 387 4.56 -1.53 6.67
CA THR A 387 3.08 -1.52 6.69
C THR A 387 2.48 -2.89 6.46
N THR A 388 1.15 -2.96 6.48
CA THR A 388 0.35 -4.17 6.25
C THR A 388 -0.21 -4.29 4.82
N LEU A 389 -0.01 -3.27 3.98
CA LEU A 389 -0.57 -3.26 2.63
C LEU A 389 -0.13 -4.50 1.84
N ALA A 390 -1.08 -5.19 1.22
CA ALA A 390 -0.84 -6.25 0.25
C ALA A 390 -1.02 -5.68 -1.17
N PRO A 391 0.07 -5.48 -1.95
CA PRO A 391 -0.03 -5.00 -3.32
C PRO A 391 -1.00 -5.79 -4.19
N SER A 392 -1.03 -7.12 -4.04
CA SER A 392 -1.97 -7.98 -4.75
C SER A 392 -3.43 -7.72 -4.36
N ALA A 393 -3.74 -7.66 -3.06
CA ALA A 393 -5.10 -7.43 -2.58
C ALA A 393 -5.60 -6.03 -2.96
N GLN A 394 -4.72 -5.03 -2.91
CA GLN A 394 -5.03 -3.66 -3.30
C GLN A 394 -5.37 -3.57 -4.80
N ALA A 395 -4.52 -4.11 -5.67
CA ALA A 395 -4.79 -4.12 -7.12
C ALA A 395 -6.07 -4.91 -7.49
N MET A 396 -6.33 -6.03 -6.80
CA MET A 396 -7.56 -6.80 -7.00
C MET A 396 -8.80 -6.06 -6.50
N ALA A 397 -8.70 -5.31 -5.40
CA ALA A 397 -9.79 -4.49 -4.90
C ALA A 397 -10.09 -3.31 -5.84
N GLU A 398 -9.07 -2.67 -6.41
CA GLU A 398 -9.22 -1.57 -7.37
C GLU A 398 -9.96 -2.04 -8.62
N ASP A 399 -9.55 -3.18 -9.19
CA ASP A 399 -10.24 -3.80 -10.33
C ASP A 399 -11.66 -4.28 -9.97
N ALA A 400 -11.88 -4.81 -8.76
CA ALA A 400 -13.21 -5.22 -8.33
C ALA A 400 -14.19 -4.03 -8.23
N VAL A 401 -13.70 -2.88 -7.76
CA VAL A 401 -14.46 -1.63 -7.76
C VAL A 401 -14.79 -1.21 -9.19
N ASP A 402 -13.79 -1.15 -10.08
CA ASP A 402 -13.98 -0.75 -11.48
C ASP A 402 -14.99 -1.65 -12.22
N LYS A 403 -14.82 -2.97 -12.13
CA LYS A 403 -15.73 -3.95 -12.76
C LYS A 403 -17.14 -3.86 -12.22
N ALA A 404 -17.30 -3.79 -10.89
CA ALA A 404 -18.61 -3.73 -10.28
C ALA A 404 -19.36 -2.46 -10.67
N LEU A 405 -18.67 -1.30 -10.68
CA LEU A 405 -19.28 -0.01 -11.01
C LEU A 405 -19.57 0.12 -12.50
N THR A 406 -18.66 -0.32 -13.38
CA THR A 406 -18.90 -0.41 -14.82
C THR A 406 -20.10 -1.32 -15.12
N GLY A 407 -20.22 -2.44 -14.40
CA GLY A 407 -21.37 -3.35 -14.48
C GLY A 407 -22.71 -2.76 -14.02
N LEU A 408 -22.74 -1.56 -13.42
CA LEU A 408 -23.97 -0.82 -13.11
C LEU A 408 -24.46 0.06 -14.28
N GLY A 409 -23.65 0.24 -15.33
CA GLY A 409 -23.93 1.16 -16.45
C GLY A 409 -24.09 2.59 -15.96
N GLN A 410 -25.07 3.33 -16.51
CA GLN A 410 -25.33 4.74 -16.13
C GLN A 410 -25.61 4.97 -14.64
N ARG A 411 -26.06 3.94 -13.91
CA ARG A 411 -26.24 4.01 -12.45
C ARG A 411 -24.90 4.06 -11.72
N GLY A 412 -23.86 3.49 -12.32
CA GLY A 412 -22.48 3.57 -11.88
C GLY A 412 -21.95 5.01 -11.98
N ASP A 413 -22.13 5.71 -13.09
CA ASP A 413 -21.47 7.00 -13.37
C ASP A 413 -21.59 8.05 -12.24
N SER A 414 -22.69 8.02 -11.50
CA SER A 414 -22.99 9.02 -10.47
C SER A 414 -22.66 8.64 -9.02
N VAL A 415 -22.16 7.42 -8.78
CA VAL A 415 -21.87 6.91 -7.43
C VAL A 415 -20.37 6.88 -7.13
N GLU A 416 -20.03 6.94 -5.85
CA GLU A 416 -18.71 6.74 -5.29
C GLU A 416 -18.65 5.40 -4.56
N SER A 417 -17.44 4.95 -4.26
CA SER A 417 -17.21 3.71 -3.54
C SER A 417 -16.06 3.80 -2.56
N ALA A 418 -16.14 2.97 -1.52
CA ALA A 418 -15.04 2.75 -0.59
C ALA A 418 -14.96 1.27 -0.22
N VAL A 419 -13.74 0.77 -0.05
CA VAL A 419 -13.47 -0.63 0.32
C VAL A 419 -12.37 -0.67 1.38
N VAL A 420 -12.58 -1.49 2.41
CA VAL A 420 -11.55 -1.82 3.41
C VAL A 420 -11.41 -3.33 3.45
N VAL A 421 -10.20 -3.84 3.22
CA VAL A 421 -9.87 -5.26 3.26
C VAL A 421 -8.89 -5.51 4.39
N THR A 422 -9.17 -6.49 5.24
CA THR A 422 -8.32 -6.85 6.37
C THR A 422 -8.07 -8.35 6.45
N GLY A 423 -7.00 -8.75 7.14
CA GLY A 423 -6.85 -10.13 7.58
C GLY A 423 -7.89 -10.47 8.64
N ALA A 424 -8.63 -11.57 8.44
CA ALA A 424 -9.75 -11.94 9.32
C ALA A 424 -9.33 -12.23 10.77
N ARG A 425 -8.07 -12.63 11.00
CA ARG A 425 -7.57 -13.05 12.32
C ARG A 425 -6.60 -12.08 12.99
N ASP A 426 -6.06 -11.10 12.25
CA ASP A 426 -4.99 -10.22 12.76
C ASP A 426 -5.34 -8.73 12.66
N GLY A 427 -6.43 -8.37 11.97
CA GLY A 427 -6.85 -6.97 11.81
C GLY A 427 -5.89 -6.13 10.97
N GLU A 428 -4.98 -6.77 10.24
CA GLU A 428 -4.08 -6.07 9.35
C GLU A 428 -4.83 -5.54 8.14
N VAL A 429 -4.79 -4.23 7.90
CA VAL A 429 -5.42 -3.61 6.73
C VAL A 429 -4.56 -3.91 5.51
N GLN A 430 -5.06 -4.77 4.63
CA GLN A 430 -4.34 -5.25 3.45
C GLN A 430 -4.63 -4.42 2.21
N ALA A 431 -5.82 -3.83 2.11
CA ALA A 431 -6.17 -2.90 1.06
C ALA A 431 -7.16 -1.83 1.56
N MET A 432 -7.08 -0.64 0.98
CA MET A 432 -7.98 0.48 1.25
C MET A 432 -8.23 1.30 -0.01
N ILE A 433 -9.51 1.49 -0.33
CA ILE A 433 -9.99 2.31 -1.44
C ILE A 433 -10.91 3.37 -0.87
N GLY A 434 -10.58 4.65 -1.08
CA GLY A 434 -11.36 5.80 -0.58
C GLY A 434 -12.13 6.56 -1.65
N SER A 435 -12.02 6.17 -2.92
CA SER A 435 -12.58 6.88 -4.07
C SER A 435 -12.72 5.94 -5.25
N ARG A 436 -13.63 6.24 -6.18
CA ARG A 436 -13.63 5.62 -7.52
C ARG A 436 -12.32 5.89 -8.26
N ASN A 437 -11.82 7.13 -8.19
CA ASN A 437 -10.54 7.51 -8.76
C ASN A 437 -9.43 7.18 -7.75
N VAL A 438 -8.90 5.96 -7.83
CA VAL A 438 -8.01 5.40 -6.80
C VAL A 438 -6.63 6.07 -6.74
N ASP A 439 -6.18 6.66 -7.84
CA ASP A 439 -4.88 7.32 -7.98
C ASP A 439 -4.88 8.80 -7.58
N GLU A 440 -6.05 9.40 -7.37
CA GLU A 440 -6.17 10.81 -7.04
C GLU A 440 -6.24 11.02 -5.52
N PRO A 441 -5.32 11.80 -4.92
CA PRO A 441 -5.45 12.20 -3.53
C PRO A 441 -6.68 13.09 -3.36
N GLY A 442 -7.43 12.90 -2.27
CA GLY A 442 -8.67 13.63 -2.04
C GLY A 442 -9.39 13.17 -0.78
N PHE A 443 -10.71 13.32 -0.78
CA PHE A 443 -11.56 12.90 0.34
C PHE A 443 -11.56 11.37 0.49
N ASN A 444 -10.98 10.88 1.59
CA ASN A 444 -10.84 9.46 1.84
C ASN A 444 -12.12 8.88 2.42
N ARG A 445 -13.03 8.42 1.55
CA ARG A 445 -14.34 7.91 1.99
C ARG A 445 -14.24 6.66 2.87
N ALA A 446 -13.14 5.91 2.81
CA ALA A 446 -12.94 4.76 3.70
C ALA A 446 -12.79 5.18 5.17
N LEU A 447 -12.23 6.36 5.44
CA LEU A 447 -11.97 6.88 6.79
C LEU A 447 -12.97 7.97 7.20
N ASP A 448 -13.35 8.85 6.28
CA ASP A 448 -14.00 10.12 6.60
C ASP A 448 -15.47 10.20 6.17
N ALA A 449 -15.94 9.34 5.26
CA ALA A 449 -17.34 9.35 4.85
C ALA A 449 -18.21 8.68 5.92
N LEU A 450 -18.83 9.48 6.77
CA LEU A 450 -19.78 9.01 7.78
C LEU A 450 -21.13 8.78 7.13
N ARG A 451 -21.61 7.53 7.13
CA ARG A 451 -22.86 7.15 6.46
C ARG A 451 -23.67 6.19 7.34
N PRO A 452 -25.02 6.28 7.31
CA PRO A 452 -25.87 5.32 7.99
C PRO A 452 -25.56 3.88 7.54
N ILE A 453 -25.28 2.99 8.49
CA ILE A 453 -24.89 1.60 8.18
C ILE A 453 -26.08 0.69 7.88
N GLY A 454 -27.29 1.13 8.22
CA GLY A 454 -28.53 0.39 8.01
C GLY A 454 -28.49 -1.01 8.62
N SER A 455 -28.98 -2.00 7.87
CA SER A 455 -29.05 -3.40 8.31
C SER A 455 -27.72 -4.07 8.70
N LEU A 456 -26.55 -3.41 8.53
CA LEU A 456 -25.28 -3.92 9.05
C LEU A 456 -25.21 -3.98 10.58
N VAL A 457 -26.10 -3.30 11.32
CA VAL A 457 -26.16 -3.37 12.79
C VAL A 457 -26.75 -4.69 13.31
N LYS A 458 -27.58 -5.36 12.52
CA LYS A 458 -28.42 -6.48 12.96
C LYS A 458 -27.64 -7.68 13.53
N PRO A 459 -26.47 -8.08 12.98
CA PRO A 459 -25.67 -9.13 13.59
C PRO A 459 -25.30 -8.83 15.04
N PHE A 460 -25.06 -7.56 15.40
CA PHE A 460 -24.71 -7.16 16.76
C PHE A 460 -25.92 -7.13 17.70
N VAL A 461 -27.12 -6.78 17.20
CA VAL A 461 -28.37 -6.95 17.97
C VAL A 461 -28.58 -8.43 18.32
N ASN A 462 -28.37 -9.32 17.34
CA ASN A 462 -28.44 -10.77 17.54
C ASN A 462 -27.35 -11.27 18.49
N LEU A 463 -26.12 -10.74 18.39
CA LEU A 463 -25.02 -11.10 19.28
C LEU A 463 -25.36 -10.79 20.74
N VAL A 464 -25.85 -9.59 21.04
CA VAL A 464 -26.22 -9.18 22.41
C VAL A 464 -27.39 -10.03 22.94
N ALA A 465 -28.28 -10.50 22.07
CA ALA A 465 -29.32 -11.47 22.43
C ALA A 465 -28.70 -12.84 22.77
N LEU A 466 -27.95 -13.42 21.83
CA LEU A 466 -27.35 -14.76 21.92
C LEU A 466 -26.27 -14.88 23.00
N ALA A 467 -25.74 -13.76 23.48
CA ALA A 467 -24.90 -13.69 24.67
C ALA A 467 -25.65 -14.07 25.98
N GLN A 468 -26.98 -14.23 25.92
CA GLN A 468 -27.82 -14.69 27.03
C GLN A 468 -28.46 -16.05 26.65
N PRO A 469 -27.70 -17.16 26.64
CA PRO A 469 -28.16 -18.43 26.06
C PRO A 469 -29.36 -19.05 26.81
N GLN A 470 -29.51 -18.75 28.09
CA GLN A 470 -30.70 -19.06 28.91
C GLN A 470 -32.00 -18.39 28.44
N ARG A 471 -31.92 -17.40 27.54
CA ARG A 471 -33.08 -16.63 27.06
C ARG A 471 -33.25 -16.69 25.55
N TYR A 472 -32.14 -16.74 24.80
CA TYR A 472 -32.15 -16.62 23.36
C TYR A 472 -31.27 -17.69 22.70
N SER A 473 -31.77 -18.26 21.63
CA SER A 473 -31.07 -19.14 20.70
C SER A 473 -31.45 -18.78 19.26
N LEU A 474 -30.80 -19.41 18.28
CA LEU A 474 -31.17 -19.24 16.87
C LEU A 474 -32.60 -19.73 16.56
N ALA A 475 -33.14 -20.60 17.41
CA ALA A 475 -34.50 -21.13 17.33
C ALA A 475 -35.52 -20.33 18.15
N THR A 476 -35.15 -19.21 18.78
CA THR A 476 -36.11 -18.39 19.54
C THR A 476 -37.13 -17.75 18.60
N PRO A 477 -38.44 -17.90 18.85
CA PRO A 477 -39.48 -17.16 18.13
C PRO A 477 -39.40 -15.66 18.42
N VAL A 478 -39.47 -14.85 17.38
CA VAL A 478 -39.44 -13.39 17.41
C VAL A 478 -40.65 -12.86 16.64
N ASP A 479 -41.34 -11.87 17.20
CA ASP A 479 -42.49 -11.26 16.55
C ASP A 479 -42.03 -10.31 15.43
N ASP A 480 -42.57 -10.50 14.25
CA ASP A 480 -42.44 -9.67 13.04
C ASP A 480 -43.78 -8.99 12.74
N THR A 481 -44.25 -8.20 13.69
CA THR A 481 -45.52 -7.47 13.63
C THR A 481 -45.29 -5.95 13.69
N THR A 482 -46.29 -5.18 13.26
CA THR A 482 -46.22 -3.71 13.18
C THR A 482 -45.74 -3.09 14.49
N VAL A 483 -44.74 -2.23 14.41
CA VAL A 483 -44.25 -1.42 15.51
C VAL A 483 -44.79 0.00 15.34
N ASP A 484 -45.32 0.57 16.41
CA ASP A 484 -45.84 1.94 16.40
C ASP A 484 -45.53 2.64 17.73
N MET A 485 -44.53 3.52 17.70
CA MET A 485 -44.00 4.18 18.91
C MET A 485 -44.14 5.70 18.82
N ALA A 486 -44.69 6.32 19.87
CA ALA A 486 -44.70 7.77 19.98
C ALA A 486 -43.28 8.29 20.28
N GLN A 487 -42.85 9.33 19.56
CA GLN A 487 -41.58 10.00 19.75
C GLN A 487 -41.74 11.27 20.61
N PRO A 488 -40.68 11.75 21.29
CA PRO A 488 -40.73 12.96 22.11
C PRO A 488 -41.15 14.23 21.36
N ASN A 489 -40.95 14.28 20.04
CA ASN A 489 -41.33 15.39 19.17
C ASN A 489 -42.80 15.32 18.70
N GLY A 490 -43.60 14.39 19.23
CA GLY A 490 -45.01 14.19 18.86
C GLY A 490 -45.23 13.38 17.57
N GLN A 491 -44.18 13.03 16.84
CA GLN A 491 -44.27 12.14 15.67
C GLN A 491 -44.37 10.68 16.11
N ARG A 492 -44.84 9.80 15.21
CA ARG A 492 -44.85 8.35 15.44
C ARG A 492 -43.77 7.69 14.60
N TRP A 493 -42.99 6.79 15.20
CA TRP A 493 -42.02 5.94 14.51
C TRP A 493 -42.67 4.61 14.15
N GLN A 494 -42.81 4.36 12.85
CA GLN A 494 -43.48 3.18 12.28
C GLN A 494 -42.56 2.55 11.23
N PRO A 495 -41.52 1.80 11.66
CA PRO A 495 -40.65 1.10 10.72
C PRO A 495 -41.43 0.05 9.94
N GLN A 496 -40.91 -0.36 8.78
CA GLN A 496 -41.51 -1.39 7.93
C GLN A 496 -40.44 -2.37 7.45
N ASN A 497 -40.83 -3.60 7.13
CA ASN A 497 -39.98 -4.52 6.39
C ASN A 497 -39.81 -4.06 4.94
N ASP A 498 -38.70 -4.46 4.31
CA ASP A 498 -38.36 -4.05 2.94
C ASP A 498 -39.40 -4.54 1.91
N ASP A 499 -40.02 -5.69 2.15
CA ASP A 499 -41.14 -6.26 1.38
C ASP A 499 -42.52 -5.68 1.74
N ARG A 500 -42.57 -4.80 2.75
CA ARG A 500 -43.78 -4.17 3.30
C ARG A 500 -44.80 -5.18 3.85
N GLN A 501 -44.36 -6.36 4.24
CA GLN A 501 -45.21 -7.40 4.83
C GLN A 501 -44.81 -7.70 6.28
N THR A 502 -45.77 -8.19 7.06
CA THR A 502 -45.53 -8.75 8.41
C THR A 502 -45.58 -10.27 8.33
N HIS A 503 -44.65 -10.94 8.99
CA HIS A 503 -44.52 -12.40 8.92
C HIS A 503 -45.01 -13.14 10.18
N GLY A 504 -45.66 -12.43 11.12
CA GLY A 504 -46.17 -13.05 12.34
C GLY A 504 -45.02 -13.44 13.27
N GLN A 505 -44.89 -14.72 13.63
CA GLN A 505 -43.74 -15.21 14.38
C GLN A 505 -42.74 -15.88 13.44
N VAL A 506 -41.47 -15.49 13.57
CA VAL A 506 -40.36 -16.06 12.81
C VAL A 506 -39.24 -16.44 13.77
N LEU A 507 -38.44 -17.45 13.43
CA LEU A 507 -37.29 -17.78 14.27
C LEU A 507 -36.18 -16.74 14.10
N LEU A 508 -35.40 -16.52 15.16
CA LEU A 508 -34.33 -15.52 15.22
C LEU A 508 -33.34 -15.65 14.05
N ILE A 509 -32.99 -16.88 13.66
CA ILE A 509 -32.15 -17.12 12.48
C ILE A 509 -32.79 -16.60 11.18
N ASP A 510 -34.09 -16.83 10.97
CA ASP A 510 -34.79 -16.41 9.75
C ASP A 510 -34.92 -14.89 9.68
N ALA A 511 -35.17 -14.25 10.84
CA ALA A 511 -35.17 -12.79 10.96
C ALA A 511 -33.84 -12.18 10.51
N LEU A 512 -32.70 -12.78 10.87
CA LEU A 512 -31.38 -12.30 10.43
C LEU A 512 -31.09 -12.64 8.96
N VAL A 513 -31.42 -13.86 8.51
CA VAL A 513 -31.20 -14.34 7.13
C VAL A 513 -31.98 -13.52 6.10
N ARG A 514 -33.24 -13.22 6.41
CA ARG A 514 -34.13 -12.37 5.59
C ARG A 514 -33.95 -10.89 5.88
N SER A 515 -33.23 -10.55 6.96
CA SER A 515 -33.00 -9.17 7.38
C SER A 515 -34.30 -8.42 7.69
N PHE A 516 -35.26 -9.05 8.36
CA PHE A 516 -36.53 -8.41 8.72
C PHE A 516 -36.31 -7.27 9.73
N ASN A 517 -36.91 -6.11 9.46
CA ASN A 517 -36.78 -4.89 10.26
C ASN A 517 -37.62 -5.01 11.54
N LEU A 518 -38.89 -5.40 11.43
CA LEU A 518 -39.81 -5.45 12.57
C LEU A 518 -39.35 -6.47 13.61
N ALA A 519 -39.00 -7.69 13.19
CA ALA A 519 -38.41 -8.70 14.08
C ALA A 519 -37.15 -8.21 14.81
N THR A 520 -36.27 -7.48 14.12
CA THR A 520 -35.05 -6.93 14.74
C THR A 520 -35.39 -5.88 15.79
N VAL A 521 -36.39 -5.01 15.53
CA VAL A 521 -36.84 -4.00 16.49
C VAL A 521 -37.43 -4.65 17.73
N HIS A 522 -38.33 -5.63 17.57
CA HIS A 522 -38.90 -6.38 18.70
C HIS A 522 -37.82 -7.07 19.53
N LEU A 523 -36.86 -7.74 18.88
CA LEU A 523 -35.72 -8.35 19.57
C LEU A 523 -34.89 -7.31 20.34
N GLY A 524 -34.51 -6.22 19.68
CA GLY A 524 -33.66 -5.20 20.28
C GLY A 524 -34.33 -4.44 21.42
N LEU A 525 -35.66 -4.22 21.37
CA LEU A 525 -36.42 -3.65 22.47
C LEU A 525 -36.46 -4.58 23.68
N ARG A 526 -36.60 -5.90 23.47
CA ARG A 526 -36.56 -6.92 24.56
C ARG A 526 -35.18 -7.08 25.18
N VAL A 527 -34.14 -6.99 24.37
CA VAL A 527 -32.73 -7.08 24.82
C VAL A 527 -32.30 -5.79 25.51
N GLY A 528 -32.80 -4.64 25.04
CA GLY A 528 -32.51 -3.30 25.53
C GLY A 528 -31.58 -2.53 24.58
N VAL A 529 -32.05 -1.38 24.08
CA VAL A 529 -31.30 -0.54 23.13
C VAL A 529 -29.98 -0.04 23.72
N ASP A 530 -29.96 0.30 25.02
CA ASP A 530 -28.75 0.73 25.71
C ASP A 530 -27.65 -0.34 25.76
N ARG A 531 -28.02 -1.64 25.80
CA ARG A 531 -27.04 -2.74 25.77
C ARG A 531 -26.39 -2.85 24.40
N VAL A 532 -27.19 -2.74 23.33
CA VAL A 532 -26.68 -2.71 21.96
C VAL A 532 -25.78 -1.49 21.75
N ARG A 533 -26.21 -0.30 22.20
CA ARG A 533 -25.40 0.91 22.17
C ARG A 533 -24.07 0.72 22.91
N GLY A 534 -24.11 0.24 24.15
CA GLY A 534 -22.92 0.03 24.98
C GLY A 534 -21.93 -0.93 24.33
N PHE A 535 -22.42 -2.01 23.72
CA PHE A 535 -21.59 -2.91 22.94
C PHE A 535 -20.91 -2.20 21.77
N LEU A 536 -21.64 -1.44 20.95
CA LEU A 536 -21.06 -0.70 19.82
C LEU A 536 -20.06 0.39 20.28
N GLN A 537 -20.35 1.09 21.38
CA GLN A 537 -19.46 2.12 21.94
C GLN A 537 -18.14 1.54 22.47
N SER A 538 -18.12 0.28 22.91
CA SER A 538 -16.91 -0.39 23.42
C SER A 538 -15.78 -0.49 22.38
N PHE A 539 -16.08 -0.34 21.09
CA PHE A 539 -15.11 -0.36 19.99
C PHE A 539 -14.32 0.96 19.81
N GLY A 540 -14.58 1.96 20.64
CA GLY A 540 -13.84 3.23 20.61
C GLY A 540 -14.00 3.97 19.28
N LEU A 541 -15.25 4.10 18.80
CA LEU A 541 -15.56 4.72 17.49
C LEU A 541 -15.37 6.25 17.47
N GLY A 542 -14.95 6.84 18.60
CA GLY A 542 -14.64 8.28 18.72
C GLY A 542 -15.86 9.20 18.60
N ARG A 543 -17.07 8.67 18.81
CA ARG A 543 -18.33 9.42 18.68
C ARG A 543 -19.41 8.88 19.62
N GLU A 544 -20.36 9.73 19.93
CA GLU A 544 -21.55 9.36 20.70
C GLU A 544 -22.57 8.66 19.79
N ILE A 545 -23.17 7.58 20.29
CA ILE A 545 -24.23 6.84 19.58
C ILE A 545 -25.54 7.12 20.28
N ASN A 546 -26.53 7.63 19.54
CA ASN A 546 -27.84 7.91 20.09
C ASN A 546 -28.57 6.59 20.46
N PRO A 547 -29.10 6.44 21.69
CA PRO A 547 -29.83 5.24 22.13
C PRO A 547 -31.27 5.14 21.60
N ASN A 548 -31.65 5.91 20.58
CA ASN A 548 -32.99 5.82 19.98
C ASN A 548 -33.26 4.43 19.38
N PRO A 549 -34.51 3.93 19.39
CA PRO A 549 -34.85 2.63 18.80
C PRO A 549 -34.43 2.45 17.33
N SER A 550 -34.31 3.54 16.57
CA SER A 550 -33.80 3.53 15.20
C SER A 550 -32.36 3.02 15.08
N LEU A 551 -31.57 3.04 16.17
CA LEU A 551 -30.26 2.40 16.25
C LEU A 551 -30.32 0.92 15.87
N LEU A 552 -31.40 0.22 16.25
CA LEU A 552 -31.59 -1.21 15.96
C LEU A 552 -31.71 -1.51 14.46
N LEU A 553 -31.99 -0.48 13.65
CA LEU A 553 -32.04 -0.53 12.20
C LEU A 553 -30.84 0.17 11.53
N GLY A 554 -29.88 0.64 12.32
CA GLY A 554 -28.62 1.19 11.83
C GLY A 554 -28.66 2.68 11.52
N ALA A 555 -29.52 3.44 12.23
CA ALA A 555 -29.48 4.90 12.26
C ALA A 555 -28.27 5.41 13.06
N VAL A 556 -27.07 4.99 12.65
CA VAL A 556 -25.77 5.41 13.17
C VAL A 556 -24.82 5.60 12.00
N GLU A 557 -24.13 6.73 11.98
CA GLU A 557 -23.23 7.11 10.88
C GLU A 557 -21.80 6.67 11.19
N LEU A 558 -21.32 5.70 10.42
CA LEU A 558 -19.98 5.13 10.54
C LEU A 558 -19.23 5.23 9.22
N SER A 559 -17.90 5.32 9.30
CA SER A 559 -17.05 5.15 8.13
C SER A 559 -16.94 3.66 7.76
N PRO A 560 -16.58 3.31 6.51
CA PRO A 560 -16.24 1.94 6.14
C PRO A 560 -15.16 1.31 7.04
N PHE A 561 -14.19 2.11 7.51
CA PHE A 561 -13.18 1.65 8.46
C PHE A 561 -13.75 1.32 9.85
N ASP A 562 -14.70 2.12 10.34
CA ASP A 562 -15.41 1.84 11.60
C ASP A 562 -16.27 0.58 11.48
N VAL A 563 -16.96 0.40 10.36
CA VAL A 563 -17.71 -0.83 10.06
C VAL A 563 -16.78 -2.04 10.00
N ALA A 564 -15.62 -1.91 9.33
CA ALA A 564 -14.61 -2.96 9.31
C ALA A 564 -14.12 -3.31 10.72
N ARG A 565 -13.96 -2.33 11.61
CA ARG A 565 -13.58 -2.56 13.01
C ARG A 565 -14.63 -3.39 13.76
N LEU A 566 -15.92 -3.10 13.55
CA LEU A 566 -17.00 -3.88 14.15
C LEU A 566 -17.03 -5.32 13.62
N TYR A 567 -16.94 -5.50 12.31
CA TYR A 567 -16.97 -6.83 11.69
C TYR A 567 -15.69 -7.63 11.91
N GLN A 568 -14.56 -6.97 12.21
CA GLN A 568 -13.32 -7.62 12.60
C GLN A 568 -13.51 -8.48 13.86
N TYR A 569 -14.35 -8.04 14.80
CA TYR A 569 -14.69 -8.82 15.99
C TYR A 569 -15.35 -10.16 15.64
N LEU A 570 -16.29 -10.14 14.68
CA LEU A 570 -16.94 -11.36 14.19
C LEU A 570 -15.95 -12.24 13.41
N ALA A 571 -15.15 -11.63 12.54
CA ALA A 571 -14.15 -12.35 11.74
C ALA A 571 -13.05 -13.00 12.61
N ALA A 572 -12.73 -12.38 13.75
CA ALA A 572 -11.78 -12.85 14.75
C ALA A 572 -12.41 -13.74 15.83
N ASP A 573 -13.54 -14.40 15.55
CA ASP A 573 -14.20 -15.37 16.45
C ASP A 573 -14.58 -14.76 17.82
N GLY A 574 -14.91 -13.48 17.86
CA GLY A 574 -15.32 -12.78 19.09
C GLY A 574 -14.16 -12.20 19.89
N HIS A 575 -12.98 -12.05 19.30
CA HIS A 575 -11.85 -11.36 19.93
C HIS A 575 -11.74 -9.93 19.43
N ALA A 576 -11.56 -8.99 20.35
CA ALA A 576 -11.32 -7.59 19.99
C ALA A 576 -9.91 -7.43 19.41
N ILE A 577 -9.83 -7.08 18.13
CA ILE A 577 -8.58 -6.91 17.38
C ILE A 577 -8.59 -5.51 16.75
N PRO A 578 -7.61 -4.63 17.06
CA PRO A 578 -7.54 -3.32 16.45
C PRO A 578 -7.13 -3.42 14.98
N LEU A 579 -7.69 -2.53 14.15
CA LEU A 579 -7.27 -2.41 12.76
C LEU A 579 -5.97 -1.62 12.66
N ARG A 580 -4.97 -2.18 11.98
CA ARG A 580 -3.65 -1.55 11.85
C ARG A 580 -3.17 -1.50 10.40
N ALA A 581 -2.51 -0.39 10.07
CA ALA A 581 -1.73 -0.23 8.85
C ALA A 581 -0.23 -0.45 9.08
N LEU A 582 0.24 -0.42 10.34
CA LEU A 582 1.65 -0.47 10.72
C LEU A 582 2.03 -1.80 11.37
N ARG A 583 3.19 -2.34 10.97
CA ARG A 583 3.85 -3.49 11.64
C ARG A 583 5.04 -3.03 12.50
N GLY A 584 5.78 -2.02 12.05
CA GLY A 584 6.88 -1.45 12.83
C GLY A 584 7.68 -0.41 12.05
N VAL A 585 8.64 0.20 12.74
CA VAL A 585 9.51 1.25 12.21
C VAL A 585 10.96 0.92 12.54
N LEU A 586 11.86 1.04 11.56
CA LEU A 586 13.30 0.97 11.76
C LEU A 586 13.92 2.36 11.61
N ASP A 587 15.03 2.61 12.31
CA ASP A 587 15.88 3.78 12.07
C ASP A 587 16.72 3.63 10.78
N ALA A 588 17.46 4.69 10.42
CA ALA A 588 18.34 4.71 9.24
C ALA A 588 19.45 3.64 9.29
N GLN A 589 19.77 3.10 10.48
CA GLN A 589 20.76 2.03 10.66
C GLN A 589 20.12 0.62 10.63
N GLY A 590 18.80 0.53 10.49
CA GLY A 590 18.05 -0.72 10.46
C GLY A 590 17.75 -1.30 11.85
N ARG A 591 17.84 -0.51 12.92
CA ARG A 591 17.44 -0.93 14.27
C ARG A 591 15.95 -0.68 14.49
N PRO A 592 15.21 -1.62 15.09
CA PRO A 592 13.78 -1.42 15.33
C PRO A 592 13.55 -0.38 16.41
N LEU A 593 12.81 0.68 16.07
CA LEU A 593 12.34 1.71 17.00
C LEU A 593 11.06 1.26 17.69
N THR A 594 10.07 0.84 16.89
CA THR A 594 8.75 0.42 17.37
C THR A 594 8.32 -0.85 16.64
N ARG A 595 7.69 -1.76 17.40
CA ARG A 595 6.99 -2.92 16.85
C ARG A 595 5.56 -2.90 17.35
N TYR A 596 4.61 -2.89 16.42
CA TYR A 596 3.20 -2.97 16.74
C TYR A 596 2.85 -4.45 16.82
N ALA A 597 2.65 -4.97 18.03
CA ALA A 597 2.16 -6.34 18.24
C ALA A 597 0.67 -6.28 18.61
N VAL A 598 -0.16 -7.09 17.96
CA VAL A 598 -1.57 -7.22 18.33
C VAL A 598 -1.69 -8.34 19.35
N LYS A 599 -2.19 -8.00 20.53
CA LYS A 599 -2.69 -8.98 21.50
C LYS A 599 -4.21 -9.01 21.33
N PRO A 600 -4.81 -10.14 20.94
CA PRO A 600 -6.26 -10.27 20.93
C PRO A 600 -6.83 -9.97 22.31
N GLY A 601 -7.93 -9.21 22.36
CA GLY A 601 -8.70 -9.05 23.59
C GLY A 601 -9.35 -10.36 24.06
N GLY A 602 -10.03 -10.34 25.20
CA GLY A 602 -10.79 -11.49 25.70
C GLY A 602 -11.83 -12.00 24.70
N GLY A 603 -12.15 -13.30 24.77
CA GLY A 603 -13.14 -13.99 23.94
C GLY A 603 -14.49 -14.17 24.64
N ASP A 604 -14.94 -13.16 25.38
CA ASP A 604 -16.05 -13.26 26.35
C ASP A 604 -17.38 -13.68 25.70
N TYR A 605 -17.56 -13.41 24.40
CA TYR A 605 -18.77 -13.75 23.64
C TYR A 605 -18.47 -14.70 22.46
N THR A 606 -17.43 -15.53 22.53
CA THR A 606 -17.05 -16.49 21.48
C THR A 606 -18.21 -17.38 21.03
N THR A 607 -18.92 -18.01 21.97
CA THR A 607 -20.06 -18.90 21.64
C THR A 607 -21.19 -18.15 20.92
N ALA A 608 -21.61 -17.00 21.44
CA ALA A 608 -22.63 -16.17 20.80
C ALA A 608 -22.18 -15.66 19.41
N THR A 609 -20.91 -15.28 19.29
CA THR A 609 -20.31 -14.89 18.01
C THR A 609 -20.41 -16.03 17.00
N ARG A 610 -20.03 -17.26 17.35
CA ARG A 610 -20.12 -18.43 16.46
C ARG A 610 -21.54 -18.71 15.97
N LEU A 611 -22.55 -18.54 16.83
CA LEU A 611 -23.96 -18.64 16.44
C LEU A 611 -24.35 -17.56 15.42
N VAL A 612 -23.90 -16.31 15.63
CA VAL A 612 -24.11 -15.21 14.66
C VAL A 612 -23.38 -15.48 13.35
N ILE A 613 -22.13 -15.98 13.38
CA ILE A 613 -21.38 -16.34 12.19
C ILE A 613 -22.14 -17.41 11.39
N TYR A 614 -22.64 -18.45 12.06
CA TYR A 614 -23.44 -19.48 11.40
C TYR A 614 -24.68 -18.89 10.71
N ALA A 615 -25.43 -18.03 11.40
CA ALA A 615 -26.59 -17.36 10.79
C ALA A 615 -26.18 -16.45 9.61
N MET A 616 -25.04 -15.78 9.69
CA MET A 616 -24.48 -14.99 8.58
C MET A 616 -23.99 -15.85 7.40
N GLN A 617 -23.59 -17.11 7.62
CA GLN A 617 -23.36 -18.06 6.51
C GLN A 617 -24.68 -18.36 5.79
N GLN A 618 -25.78 -18.51 6.54
CA GLN A 618 -27.11 -18.71 5.93
C GLN A 618 -27.59 -17.47 5.13
N VAL A 619 -27.18 -16.25 5.52
CA VAL A 619 -27.42 -15.04 4.71
C VAL A 619 -26.80 -15.17 3.31
N ALA A 620 -25.61 -15.76 3.20
CA ALA A 620 -24.90 -15.98 1.93
C ALA A 620 -25.39 -17.20 1.13
N VAL A 621 -25.98 -18.19 1.80
CA VAL A 621 -26.52 -19.40 1.17
C VAL A 621 -27.92 -19.16 0.61
N SER A 622 -28.84 -18.63 1.42
CA SER A 622 -30.26 -18.53 1.08
C SER A 622 -30.89 -17.17 1.36
N GLY A 623 -30.18 -16.26 2.03
CA GLY A 623 -30.66 -14.96 2.46
C GLY A 623 -30.38 -13.81 1.48
N THR A 624 -30.25 -12.61 2.03
CA THR A 624 -30.08 -11.38 1.25
C THR A 624 -28.77 -11.30 0.46
N ALA A 625 -27.80 -12.18 0.74
CA ALA A 625 -26.52 -12.28 0.04
C ALA A 625 -26.37 -13.57 -0.77
N ARG A 626 -27.48 -14.25 -1.13
CA ARG A 626 -27.47 -15.51 -1.91
C ARG A 626 -26.70 -15.43 -3.24
N SER A 627 -26.52 -14.22 -3.79
CA SER A 627 -25.75 -14.00 -5.01
C SER A 627 -24.27 -14.40 -4.88
N ILE A 628 -23.75 -14.55 -3.66
CA ILE A 628 -22.43 -15.16 -3.40
C ILE A 628 -22.41 -16.61 -3.90
N THR A 629 -23.44 -17.39 -3.56
CA THR A 629 -23.56 -18.78 -3.97
C THR A 629 -23.88 -18.86 -5.48
N GLU A 630 -24.76 -18.01 -6.00
CA GLU A 630 -25.08 -17.91 -7.43
C GLU A 630 -23.84 -17.55 -8.29
N ALA A 631 -22.90 -16.79 -7.72
CA ALA A 631 -21.62 -16.44 -8.36
C ALA A 631 -20.54 -17.56 -8.28
N GLY A 632 -20.88 -18.74 -7.74
CA GLY A 632 -19.96 -19.87 -7.64
C GLY A 632 -19.01 -19.83 -6.43
N LEU A 633 -19.23 -18.92 -5.47
CA LEU A 633 -18.38 -18.75 -4.28
C LEU A 633 -18.91 -19.48 -3.04
N GLY A 634 -19.91 -20.36 -3.20
CA GLY A 634 -20.50 -21.11 -2.07
C GLY A 634 -19.51 -22.02 -1.34
N ASN A 635 -18.46 -22.48 -2.02
CA ASN A 635 -17.36 -23.26 -1.44
C ASN A 635 -16.57 -22.49 -0.37
N LEU A 636 -16.58 -21.15 -0.40
CA LEU A 636 -15.92 -20.32 0.60
C LEU A 636 -16.67 -20.33 1.95
N ARG A 637 -17.94 -20.76 1.97
CA ARG A 637 -18.80 -20.73 3.16
C ARG A 637 -18.76 -19.37 3.87
N ALA A 638 -18.69 -18.29 3.09
CA ALA A 638 -18.49 -16.95 3.61
C ALA A 638 -19.65 -16.53 4.53
N ALA A 639 -19.33 -15.75 5.55
CA ALA A 639 -20.31 -15.09 6.39
C ALA A 639 -20.40 -13.62 5.98
N GLY A 640 -21.61 -13.08 5.84
CA GLY A 640 -21.76 -11.68 5.49
C GLY A 640 -23.13 -11.10 5.77
N LYS A 641 -23.23 -9.78 5.66
CA LYS A 641 -24.47 -9.05 5.84
C LYS A 641 -24.58 -7.91 4.83
N THR A 642 -25.76 -7.79 4.23
CA THR A 642 -26.14 -6.62 3.43
C THR A 642 -26.66 -5.50 4.33
N GLY A 643 -26.31 -4.26 3.98
CA GLY A 643 -26.88 -3.05 4.55
C GLY A 643 -27.43 -2.15 3.44
N THR A 644 -28.59 -1.55 3.71
CA THR A 644 -29.19 -0.51 2.87
C THR A 644 -29.68 0.57 3.83
N SER A 645 -29.34 1.84 3.57
CA SER A 645 -29.85 2.95 4.38
C SER A 645 -31.25 3.37 3.94
N ASP A 646 -31.95 4.11 4.81
CA ASP A 646 -33.26 4.67 4.50
C ASP A 646 -33.20 5.52 3.21
N THR A 647 -34.25 5.43 2.39
CA THR A 647 -34.33 6.06 1.06
C THR A 647 -33.28 5.59 0.04
N GLN A 648 -32.59 4.46 0.28
CA GLN A 648 -31.64 3.83 -0.64
C GLN A 648 -30.50 4.77 -1.06
N ARG A 649 -29.93 5.49 -0.08
CA ARG A 649 -28.78 6.39 -0.30
C ARG A 649 -27.45 5.63 -0.26
N ASP A 650 -27.35 4.64 0.61
CA ASP A 650 -26.14 3.88 0.88
C ASP A 650 -26.38 2.39 0.67
N SER A 651 -25.51 1.79 -0.12
CA SER A 651 -25.42 0.35 -0.32
C SER A 651 -24.17 -0.14 0.40
N TRP A 652 -24.36 -1.12 1.28
CA TRP A 652 -23.30 -1.68 2.11
C TRP A 652 -23.25 -3.19 2.00
N PHE A 653 -22.03 -3.73 2.08
CA PHE A 653 -21.81 -5.14 2.34
C PHE A 653 -20.59 -5.31 3.22
N ALA A 654 -20.72 -6.14 4.26
CA ALA A 654 -19.62 -6.55 5.11
C ALA A 654 -19.61 -8.07 5.18
N GLY A 655 -18.50 -8.69 4.79
CA GLY A 655 -18.39 -10.15 4.75
C GLY A 655 -16.97 -10.65 4.81
N PHE A 656 -16.80 -11.86 5.33
CA PHE A 656 -15.51 -12.47 5.57
C PHE A 656 -15.50 -13.97 5.27
N THR A 657 -14.29 -14.45 5.00
CA THR A 657 -13.93 -15.85 4.73
C THR A 657 -13.03 -16.36 5.86
N GLY A 658 -12.40 -17.52 5.71
CA GLY A 658 -11.47 -18.05 6.71
C GLY A 658 -10.20 -17.22 6.93
N SER A 659 -9.85 -16.33 5.99
CA SER A 659 -8.62 -15.54 6.05
C SER A 659 -8.80 -14.03 5.77
N THR A 660 -9.92 -13.60 5.20
CA THR A 660 -10.10 -12.22 4.74
C THR A 660 -11.44 -11.65 5.18
N LEU A 661 -11.44 -10.41 5.69
CA LEU A 661 -12.64 -9.58 5.85
C LEU A 661 -12.60 -8.46 4.81
N ALA A 662 -13.74 -8.18 4.18
CA ALA A 662 -13.89 -7.02 3.31
C ALA A 662 -15.22 -6.30 3.58
N VAL A 663 -15.14 -4.98 3.69
CA VAL A 663 -16.28 -4.07 3.79
C VAL A 663 -16.30 -3.18 2.57
N ALA A 664 -17.43 -3.13 1.88
CA ALA A 664 -17.65 -2.29 0.72
C ALA A 664 -18.84 -1.35 0.97
N TRP A 665 -18.69 -0.11 0.51
CA TRP A 665 -19.74 0.92 0.48
C TRP A 665 -19.86 1.49 -0.93
N VAL A 666 -21.09 1.76 -1.35
CA VAL A 666 -21.42 2.51 -2.57
C VAL A 666 -22.49 3.55 -2.23
N GLY A 667 -22.26 4.80 -2.61
CA GLY A 667 -23.17 5.90 -2.31
C GLY A 667 -22.90 7.14 -3.15
N ARG A 668 -23.50 8.27 -2.80
CA ARG A 668 -23.27 9.56 -3.48
C ARG A 668 -22.82 10.61 -2.48
N ASP A 669 -21.84 11.44 -2.85
CA ASP A 669 -21.38 12.52 -1.97
C ASP A 669 -22.45 13.57 -1.69
N ASP A 670 -23.35 13.81 -2.64
CA ASP A 670 -24.49 14.73 -2.48
C ASP A 670 -25.64 14.13 -1.63
N ASN A 671 -25.44 12.95 -1.03
CA ASN A 671 -26.41 12.23 -0.21
C ASN A 671 -27.76 11.93 -0.90
N LYS A 672 -27.84 12.04 -2.23
CA LYS A 672 -29.06 11.68 -2.97
C LYS A 672 -29.20 10.16 -3.07
N PRO A 673 -30.44 9.65 -3.25
CA PRO A 673 -30.69 8.23 -3.46
C PRO A 673 -29.89 7.66 -4.65
N THR A 674 -29.30 6.48 -4.47
CA THR A 674 -28.62 5.72 -5.53
C THR A 674 -29.58 4.74 -6.22
N ARG A 675 -30.68 4.38 -5.54
CA ARG A 675 -31.57 3.26 -5.90
C ARG A 675 -30.85 1.90 -5.92
N LEU A 676 -29.68 1.82 -5.26
CA LEU A 676 -28.94 0.60 -5.05
C LEU A 676 -29.25 0.06 -3.66
N MET A 677 -29.42 -1.25 -3.56
CA MET A 677 -29.53 -1.97 -2.31
C MET A 677 -28.16 -2.56 -1.96
N GLY A 678 -27.94 -3.00 -0.72
CA GLY A 678 -26.71 -3.70 -0.34
C GLY A 678 -26.36 -4.86 -1.28
N SER A 679 -27.36 -5.60 -1.76
CA SER A 679 -27.20 -6.74 -2.67
C SER A 679 -26.91 -6.36 -4.14
N THR A 680 -27.25 -5.15 -4.58
CA THR A 680 -27.10 -4.72 -5.99
C THR A 680 -25.98 -3.71 -6.21
N GLY A 681 -25.43 -3.12 -5.15
CA GLY A 681 -24.25 -2.25 -5.19
C GLY A 681 -23.03 -2.90 -4.55
N ALA A 682 -22.81 -2.64 -3.26
CA ALA A 682 -21.61 -3.04 -2.52
C ALA A 682 -21.32 -4.56 -2.53
N LEU A 683 -22.35 -5.42 -2.48
CA LEU A 683 -22.13 -6.87 -2.59
C LEU A 683 -21.49 -7.28 -3.93
N ARG A 684 -21.75 -6.55 -5.03
CA ARG A 684 -21.11 -6.83 -6.32
C ARG A 684 -19.60 -6.60 -6.25
N ILE A 685 -19.16 -5.51 -5.62
CA ILE A 685 -17.74 -5.23 -5.38
C ILE A 685 -17.11 -6.39 -4.60
N TRP A 686 -17.78 -6.83 -3.52
CA TRP A 686 -17.27 -7.95 -2.71
C TRP A 686 -17.17 -9.25 -3.51
N ILE A 687 -18.16 -9.58 -4.34
CA ILE A 687 -18.13 -10.78 -5.21
C ILE A 687 -16.99 -10.69 -6.23
N GLU A 688 -16.83 -9.56 -6.92
CA GLU A 688 -15.74 -9.39 -7.90
C GLU A 688 -14.35 -9.49 -7.24
N LEU A 689 -14.21 -8.96 -6.01
CA LEU A 689 -12.98 -9.11 -5.23
C LEU A 689 -12.70 -10.58 -4.89
N MET A 690 -13.69 -11.29 -4.33
CA MET A 690 -13.50 -12.66 -3.81
C MET A 690 -13.38 -13.73 -4.91
N LYS A 691 -13.76 -13.42 -6.15
CA LYS A 691 -13.45 -14.27 -7.33
C LYS A 691 -11.95 -14.36 -7.60
N ARG A 692 -11.19 -13.31 -7.28
CA ARG A 692 -9.75 -13.20 -7.63
C ARG A 692 -8.85 -13.31 -6.41
N LEU A 693 -9.27 -12.75 -5.28
CA LEU A 693 -8.47 -12.68 -4.06
C LEU A 693 -8.26 -14.09 -3.48
N PRO A 694 -7.01 -14.58 -3.38
CA PRO A 694 -6.74 -15.89 -2.78
C PRO A 694 -7.16 -15.90 -1.31
N THR A 695 -8.08 -16.79 -0.96
CA THR A 695 -8.67 -16.85 0.37
C THR A 695 -9.07 -18.28 0.74
N ALA A 696 -9.30 -18.54 2.03
CA ALA A 696 -9.66 -19.85 2.54
C ALA A 696 -11.17 -19.93 2.89
N PRO A 697 -11.82 -21.10 2.75
CA PRO A 697 -13.17 -21.30 3.26
C PRO A 697 -13.27 -21.01 4.76
N LEU A 698 -14.38 -20.41 5.19
CA LEU A 698 -14.66 -20.16 6.59
C LEU A 698 -15.13 -21.47 7.27
N SER A 699 -14.42 -21.84 8.33
CA SER A 699 -14.81 -22.91 9.24
C SER A 699 -15.11 -22.30 10.61
N VAL A 700 -16.32 -22.51 11.10
CA VAL A 700 -16.75 -22.04 12.43
C VAL A 700 -16.30 -23.08 13.46
N PRO A 701 -15.50 -22.72 14.48
CA PRO A 701 -15.15 -23.65 15.55
C PRO A 701 -16.39 -24.19 16.27
N GLN A 702 -16.35 -25.44 16.72
CA GLN A 702 -17.49 -26.11 17.35
C GLN A 702 -17.41 -26.14 18.89
N ASP A 703 -16.36 -25.58 19.51
CA ASP A 703 -16.27 -25.58 20.98
C ASP A 703 -17.42 -24.77 21.58
N GLY A 704 -18.08 -25.33 22.60
CA GLY A 704 -19.24 -24.71 23.23
C GLY A 704 -20.50 -24.70 22.36
N ILE A 705 -20.51 -25.43 21.24
CA ILE A 705 -21.66 -25.57 20.34
C ILE A 705 -22.18 -27.01 20.37
N GLU A 706 -23.50 -27.16 20.53
CA GLU A 706 -24.21 -28.41 20.29
C GLU A 706 -25.17 -28.25 19.10
N ARG A 707 -25.38 -29.32 18.32
CA ARG A 707 -26.30 -29.30 17.17
C ARG A 707 -27.55 -30.11 17.48
N VAL A 708 -28.71 -29.51 17.24
CA VAL A 708 -30.01 -30.13 17.52
C VAL A 708 -30.98 -29.84 16.38
N TRP A 709 -31.76 -30.84 16.01
CA TRP A 709 -32.86 -30.71 15.06
C TRP A 709 -34.03 -29.98 15.71
N VAL A 710 -34.54 -28.95 15.05
CA VAL A 710 -35.70 -28.18 15.51
C VAL A 710 -36.79 -28.06 14.46
N SER A 711 -38.04 -28.01 14.90
CA SER A 711 -39.21 -27.75 14.08
C SER A 711 -39.25 -26.30 13.58
N ALA A 712 -40.22 -25.98 12.72
CA ALA A 712 -40.44 -24.61 12.24
C ALA A 712 -40.81 -23.64 13.39
N GLU A 713 -41.37 -24.18 14.46
CA GLU A 713 -41.79 -23.51 15.69
C GLU A 713 -40.63 -23.34 16.69
N GLY A 714 -39.46 -23.91 16.41
CA GLY A 714 -38.25 -23.79 17.22
C GLY A 714 -38.16 -24.77 18.39
N LYS A 715 -39.03 -25.80 18.41
CA LYS A 715 -38.99 -26.90 19.40
C LYS A 715 -38.03 -27.99 18.95
N ARG A 716 -37.52 -28.80 19.88
CA ARG A 716 -36.70 -29.98 19.56
C ARG A 716 -37.53 -30.94 18.70
N SER A 717 -36.95 -31.47 17.64
CA SER A 717 -37.65 -32.34 16.70
C SER A 717 -36.72 -33.41 16.16
N ASP A 718 -37.26 -34.42 15.50
CA ASP A 718 -36.50 -35.45 14.82
C ASP A 718 -36.12 -35.01 13.40
N SER A 719 -35.00 -35.50 12.87
CA SER A 719 -34.55 -35.18 11.51
C SER A 719 -35.53 -35.62 10.40
N ALA A 720 -36.43 -36.53 10.72
CA ALA A 720 -37.46 -37.06 9.84
C ALA A 720 -38.66 -36.10 9.67
N CYS A 721 -38.84 -35.14 10.57
CA CYS A 721 -40.01 -34.28 10.57
C CYS A 721 -39.98 -33.26 9.43
N SER A 722 -41.12 -33.06 8.77
CA SER A 722 -41.23 -32.06 7.71
C SER A 722 -40.92 -30.66 8.26
N GLY A 723 -39.98 -29.95 7.63
CA GLY A 723 -39.55 -28.63 8.08
C GLY A 723 -38.53 -28.64 9.22
N ALA A 724 -38.11 -29.82 9.70
CA ALA A 724 -37.03 -29.91 10.68
C ALA A 724 -35.70 -29.43 10.10
N ARG A 725 -34.95 -28.71 10.93
CA ARG A 725 -33.63 -28.18 10.56
C ARG A 725 -32.65 -28.32 11.71
N GLU A 726 -31.43 -28.72 11.37
CA GLU A 726 -30.34 -28.77 12.33
C GLU A 726 -29.80 -27.36 12.59
N LEU A 727 -29.89 -26.89 13.83
CA LEU A 727 -29.36 -25.60 14.26
C LEU A 727 -28.30 -25.78 15.36
N PRO A 728 -27.28 -24.90 15.41
CA PRO A 728 -26.35 -24.84 16.52
C PRO A 728 -26.95 -24.08 17.71
N PHE A 729 -26.62 -24.55 18.90
CA PHE A 729 -26.98 -23.99 20.20
C PHE A 729 -25.73 -23.85 21.06
N ALA A 730 -25.75 -22.93 22.02
CA ALA A 730 -24.76 -22.96 23.09
C ALA A 730 -24.92 -24.26 23.88
N SER A 731 -23.83 -24.99 24.14
CA SER A 731 -23.89 -26.29 24.82
C SER A 731 -24.65 -26.21 26.15
N GLY A 732 -25.63 -27.09 26.33
CA GLY A 732 -26.48 -27.15 27.52
C GLY A 732 -27.70 -26.22 27.48
N TYR A 733 -27.95 -25.53 26.36
CA TYR A 733 -29.06 -24.59 26.20
C TYR A 733 -29.95 -24.92 24.99
N ALA A 734 -29.82 -26.09 24.38
CA ALA A 734 -30.78 -26.56 23.40
C ALA A 734 -32.20 -26.71 24.00
N PRO A 735 -33.26 -26.57 23.18
CA PRO A 735 -34.64 -26.76 23.63
C PRO A 735 -34.86 -28.15 24.21
N THR A 736 -35.60 -28.22 25.32
CA THR A 736 -36.04 -29.48 25.94
C THR A 736 -37.43 -29.90 25.49
N ASP A 737 -38.24 -28.96 25.00
CA ASP A 737 -39.60 -29.24 24.57
C ASP A 737 -39.57 -29.93 23.21
N GLU A 738 -40.15 -31.13 23.14
CA GLU A 738 -40.13 -31.99 21.96
C GLU A 738 -41.42 -31.91 21.15
N GLU A 739 -41.27 -31.85 19.83
CA GLU A 739 -42.34 -31.95 18.85
C GLU A 739 -42.11 -33.18 17.97
N HIS A 740 -42.95 -34.20 18.21
CA HIS A 740 -42.89 -35.47 17.52
C HIS A 740 -43.77 -35.46 16.28
N CYS A 741 -43.30 -36.07 15.19
CA CYS A 741 -44.00 -36.16 13.91
C CYS A 741 -44.26 -37.62 13.48
N PRO A 742 -45.03 -38.41 14.24
CA PRO A 742 -45.17 -39.86 14.00
C PRO A 742 -45.69 -40.20 12.59
N LEU A 743 -46.50 -39.34 11.97
CA LEU A 743 -46.99 -39.51 10.60
C LEU A 743 -45.91 -39.31 9.52
N ASP A 744 -44.99 -38.37 9.72
CA ASP A 744 -43.88 -38.13 8.78
C ASP A 744 -42.81 -39.20 8.92
N GLN A 745 -42.56 -39.65 10.16
CA GLN A 745 -41.72 -40.82 10.44
C GLN A 745 -42.28 -42.10 9.80
N LEU A 746 -43.59 -42.34 9.89
CA LEU A 746 -44.23 -43.46 9.20
C LEU A 746 -44.08 -43.35 7.68
N LYS A 747 -44.24 -42.14 7.10
CA LYS A 747 -44.07 -41.94 5.66
C LYS A 747 -42.63 -42.20 5.20
N GLN A 748 -41.61 -41.81 5.98
CA GLN A 748 -40.22 -42.17 5.67
C GLN A 748 -39.95 -43.66 5.85
N PHE A 749 -40.54 -44.30 6.87
CA PHE A 749 -40.36 -45.73 7.13
C PHE A 749 -41.03 -46.63 6.08
N PHE A 750 -42.19 -46.22 5.55
CA PHE A 750 -42.94 -46.97 4.53
C PHE A 750 -42.75 -46.46 3.09
N GLY A 751 -41.96 -45.41 2.87
CA GLY A 751 -41.87 -44.68 1.60
C GLY A 751 -40.45 -44.35 1.14
N GLY A 752 -39.53 -45.32 1.18
CA GLY A 752 -38.29 -45.26 0.41
C GLY A 752 -38.58 -45.43 -1.09
N ASP A 753 -38.18 -44.43 -1.88
CA ASP A 753 -38.21 -44.30 -3.35
C ASP A 753 -39.58 -44.37 -4.05
N GLY A 754 -40.07 -43.20 -4.45
CA GLY A 754 -41.18 -43.05 -5.38
C GLY A 754 -41.36 -41.61 -5.85
N GLY A 755 -40.44 -41.12 -6.69
CA GLY A 755 -40.54 -39.82 -7.38
C GLY A 755 -39.20 -39.26 -7.84
#